data_AF-A0A9E0Z3G4-F1
#
_entry.id   AF-A0A9E0Z3G4-F1
#
_cell.length_a   1.000
_cell.length_b   1.000
_cell.length_c   1.000
_cell.angle_alpha   90.00
_cell.angle_beta   90.00
_cell.angle_gamma   90.00
#
_symmetry.space_group_name_H-M   'P 1'
#
loop_
_entity.id
_entity.type
_entity.pdbx_description
1 polymer ?
#
loop_
_entity_poly.entity_id
_entity_poly.type
_entity_poly.pdbx_seq_one_letter_code
_entity_poly.pdbx_strand_id
1 'polypeptide(L)'
;MKNEKWQQKCEKLNSHQTGRWETSISQELIRLPENLTKETAKHLVEFALWKGFFAVSAVFPVVSRKEGVKVPDCLSFCQNVMPIEERPDFYEAASNHAFPIPDLDWRKKKGLESIFAKGIFLKDRNQDLLPDALDCRIVLPEEVDESIVIAAANLAYRLGMETTAYEGAVVAENGYKGNAFVLERGSEQENCRMWLEEKEGYTLAHICGCGKQLEEFSAWICEKFPLLSGGQTWSDCLMELTDSFAMKNLNGQLSFLKMLQKKTGAKEPYNAYVSPEISHVRTKAQEEFPQVTFENYKGRKRVYEKTYELQWEVDLCRKVLEKEVYQKLKEGDSVTVAVAVSEDRKVREKLAEEIKRKVKEHGAHLKELSVLCAYKQGFSWMEEDILPRLRQAEADGKKTVSLEISFRPFLPEGEHVWLDENGATPSYANLSGNDPEKWYDLPIRYLQELYPVLDVIERQLGIAKEQIAFSTYEGVRDCTYFVTAKDQEGNTILEDSYLAACSERPYLDAYPDMGKVHPATGYVRVSIGGEALRETKITTDLERIWEIYQGEVLLDLKTFLEGKYGEKICASQQPFFSRLSLEIEASEPDERLESREDLFSSLDAFHEDLYFVGTDFFKNYGMRQCGEMFDAPGLILPILKKKEGPPKFRVTLDDVMAEGPVILTKDGAVAANVKKREAFALYIKEISYNKGEITVSIETGKENAKIAEAYADLFERGVLYGDQLYGGAGQVVFCAGEQNIRMQVPKWEEPVKDMEISEIDLSEHSLIGYDRYLEIIEQLKKVPNLSVYRTAVSYEGREIYAVELIPEDPGYLSRVKRINAFPSEIINARHHANEVSGTNAAFMLLKQLLTDPKYRKLPEKMNLAVVPMENVDGTALHYELQKEHPYWKFHVARFNAIGKEFYHEHFKEDTIHTEAMGMTRLWYRMLPDIVVDNHGVPSHEWEQQFSGYTSPSYKGFWLPRSLLYGYFWYVTDKEYRSNYAVNKKMEDVIADAIGAQKDISSRNQEWMEQFEKFAHGWMPKLFPADYYKEMINYWIPFAADINHRYPSIRFPWITTVAYTSEVADETAQGAYLNLCAKAHVTHDLATIDMILKGKSIFLSAQENEKDKVSICHIRQRPLLV
;
A
#
# COMPACT_ATOMS: atom_id res chain seq x y z
N MET A 1 48.18 -14.71 -5.23
CA MET A 1 48.09 -14.62 -6.71
C MET A 1 47.33 -15.84 -7.22
N LYS A 2 46.29 -15.59 -8.04
CA LYS A 2 45.44 -16.55 -8.78
C LYS A 2 44.58 -17.53 -7.97
N ASN A 3 43.52 -17.03 -7.33
CA ASN A 3 42.22 -17.70 -7.42
C ASN A 3 41.34 -16.74 -8.23
N GLU A 4 41.09 -17.08 -9.50
CA GLU A 4 39.94 -16.50 -10.18
C GLU A 4 38.72 -16.94 -9.37
N LYS A 5 37.86 -16.01 -8.96
CA LYS A 5 36.62 -16.40 -8.27
C LYS A 5 35.88 -17.36 -9.20
N TRP A 6 35.34 -18.48 -8.71
CA TRP A 6 34.58 -19.45 -9.53
C TRP A 6 33.54 -18.77 -10.44
N GLN A 7 32.94 -17.66 -10.00
CA GLN A 7 32.07 -16.80 -10.81
C GLN A 7 32.77 -16.13 -12.02
N GLN A 8 33.97 -15.56 -11.84
CA GLN A 8 34.81 -15.06 -12.94
C GLN A 8 35.27 -16.19 -13.86
N LYS A 9 35.39 -17.41 -13.32
CA LYS A 9 35.66 -18.61 -14.11
C LYS A 9 34.41 -19.05 -14.89
N CYS A 10 33.21 -18.98 -14.30
CA CYS A 10 31.93 -19.24 -14.97
C CYS A 10 31.70 -18.31 -16.16
N GLU A 11 31.99 -17.01 -16.01
CA GLU A 11 31.94 -16.04 -17.12
C GLU A 11 32.87 -16.43 -18.29
N LYS A 12 34.04 -17.01 -17.98
CA LYS A 12 35.03 -17.45 -18.97
C LYS A 12 34.75 -18.83 -19.58
N LEU A 13 34.08 -19.70 -18.81
CA LEU A 13 33.81 -21.09 -19.17
C LEU A 13 32.48 -21.29 -19.89
N ASN A 14 31.63 -20.26 -19.95
CA ASN A 14 30.26 -20.32 -20.46
C ASN A 14 30.13 -21.26 -21.67
N SER A 15 29.70 -22.49 -21.41
CA SER A 15 29.78 -23.59 -22.37
C SER A 15 28.42 -23.76 -23.03
N HIS A 16 28.36 -23.80 -24.36
CA HIS A 16 27.10 -23.99 -25.10
C HIS A 16 26.54 -25.42 -24.90
N GLN A 17 25.69 -25.61 -23.90
CA GLN A 17 24.82 -26.78 -23.76
C GLN A 17 23.36 -26.33 -23.78
N THR A 18 22.52 -26.98 -24.58
CA THR A 18 21.11 -26.60 -24.78
C THR A 18 20.17 -27.70 -24.30
N GLY A 19 19.17 -27.37 -23.47
CA GLY A 19 18.06 -28.26 -23.13
C GLY A 19 17.09 -27.64 -22.12
N ARG A 20 16.07 -28.40 -21.70
CA ARG A 20 15.10 -27.96 -20.68
C ARG A 20 15.65 -28.25 -19.28
N TRP A 21 15.39 -27.37 -18.31
CA TRP A 21 15.51 -27.71 -16.90
C TRP A 21 14.48 -28.80 -16.59
N GLU A 22 14.90 -30.06 -16.52
CA GLU A 22 14.02 -31.17 -16.17
C GLU A 22 13.96 -31.31 -14.64
N THR A 23 12.85 -30.85 -14.06
CA THR A 23 12.52 -31.06 -12.64
C THR A 23 12.23 -32.53 -12.32
N SER A 24 12.07 -33.41 -13.31
CA SER A 24 11.79 -34.84 -13.12
C SER A 24 12.98 -35.63 -12.58
N ILE A 25 14.23 -35.23 -12.88
CA ILE A 25 15.44 -35.92 -12.40
C ILE A 25 15.63 -35.73 -10.88
N SER A 26 15.05 -34.67 -10.31
CA SER A 26 15.33 -34.21 -8.95
C SER A 26 14.40 -34.76 -7.85
N GLN A 27 13.46 -35.65 -8.16
CA GLN A 27 12.63 -36.32 -7.14
C GLN A 27 12.93 -37.81 -6.96
N GLU A 28 13.77 -38.40 -7.81
CA GLU A 28 14.18 -39.79 -7.61
C GLU A 28 15.12 -39.93 -6.40
N LEU A 29 14.77 -40.82 -5.48
CA LEU A 29 15.59 -41.20 -4.33
C LEU A 29 16.98 -41.68 -4.77
N ILE A 30 17.96 -41.55 -3.88
CA ILE A 30 19.31 -42.08 -4.06
C ILE A 30 19.38 -43.46 -3.40
N ARG A 31 19.84 -44.47 -4.12
CA ARG A 31 19.97 -45.83 -3.56
C ARG A 31 21.23 -45.95 -2.73
N LEU A 32 21.09 -46.39 -1.48
CA LEU A 32 22.22 -46.69 -0.59
C LEU A 32 23.08 -47.85 -1.17
N PRO A 33 24.41 -47.73 -1.21
CA PRO A 33 25.31 -48.78 -1.68
C PRO A 33 25.22 -50.05 -0.81
N GLU A 34 25.28 -51.23 -1.44
CA GLU A 34 25.22 -52.53 -0.73
C GLU A 34 26.46 -52.79 0.15
N ASN A 35 27.61 -52.20 -0.19
CA ASN A 35 28.84 -52.25 0.59
C ASN A 35 29.27 -50.83 0.96
N LEU A 36 28.97 -50.39 2.18
CA LEU A 36 29.28 -49.04 2.65
C LEU A 36 30.75 -48.96 3.14
N THR A 37 31.58 -48.31 2.35
CA THR A 37 32.95 -47.87 2.70
C THR A 37 33.00 -46.35 2.85
N LYS A 38 34.10 -45.82 3.42
CA LYS A 38 34.31 -44.36 3.50
C LYS A 38 34.33 -43.68 2.12
N GLU A 39 34.89 -44.34 1.11
CA GLU A 39 34.92 -43.82 -0.28
C GLU A 39 33.52 -43.79 -0.91
N THR A 40 32.76 -44.88 -0.80
CA THR A 40 31.38 -44.93 -1.31
C THR A 40 30.45 -43.98 -0.55
N ALA A 41 30.68 -43.77 0.75
CA ALA A 41 29.95 -42.79 1.55
C ALA A 41 30.22 -41.36 1.06
N LYS A 42 31.49 -41.04 0.80
CA LYS A 42 31.88 -39.76 0.21
C LYS A 42 31.18 -39.53 -1.13
N HIS A 43 31.27 -40.48 -2.06
CA HIS A 43 30.63 -40.35 -3.38
C HIS A 43 29.11 -40.17 -3.28
N LEU A 44 28.45 -40.84 -2.35
CA LEU A 44 27.01 -40.66 -2.14
C LEU A 44 26.68 -39.23 -1.68
N VAL A 45 27.43 -38.68 -0.72
CA VAL A 45 27.19 -37.33 -0.21
C VAL A 45 27.43 -36.27 -1.29
N GLU A 46 28.49 -36.41 -2.08
CA GLU A 46 28.76 -35.53 -3.24
C GLU A 46 27.66 -35.65 -4.30
N PHE A 47 27.18 -36.86 -4.58
CA PHE A 47 26.08 -37.09 -5.52
C PHE A 47 24.77 -36.49 -5.02
N ALA A 48 24.51 -36.55 -3.70
CA ALA A 48 23.36 -35.92 -3.07
C ALA A 48 23.40 -34.39 -3.20
N LEU A 49 24.56 -33.76 -2.97
CA LEU A 49 24.73 -32.32 -3.23
C LEU A 49 24.42 -31.96 -4.68
N TRP A 50 24.97 -32.72 -5.63
CA TRP A 50 24.74 -32.50 -7.05
C TRP A 50 23.26 -32.66 -7.44
N LYS A 51 22.57 -33.70 -6.94
CA LYS A 51 21.11 -33.85 -7.19
C LYS A 51 20.32 -32.70 -6.58
N GLY A 52 20.63 -32.31 -5.34
CA GLY A 52 20.00 -31.19 -4.65
C GLY A 52 20.17 -29.86 -5.39
N PHE A 53 21.30 -29.67 -6.07
CA PHE A 53 21.54 -28.47 -6.89
C PHE A 53 20.52 -28.28 -8.02
N PHE A 54 19.93 -29.35 -8.54
CA PHE A 54 18.91 -29.26 -9.59
C PHE A 54 17.48 -29.33 -9.07
N ALA A 55 17.31 -29.56 -7.76
CA ALA A 55 16.01 -29.76 -7.12
C ALA A 55 15.37 -28.46 -6.69
N VAL A 56 14.19 -28.16 -7.22
CA VAL A 56 13.33 -27.06 -6.73
C VAL A 56 12.57 -27.49 -5.48
N SER A 57 12.16 -28.76 -5.44
CA SER A 57 11.44 -29.40 -4.34
C SER A 57 12.08 -30.74 -3.95
N ALA A 58 11.91 -31.18 -2.70
CA ALA A 58 12.40 -32.48 -2.24
C ALA A 58 11.65 -33.01 -1.00
N VAL A 59 11.42 -34.32 -0.97
CA VAL A 59 10.96 -35.05 0.21
C VAL A 59 12.17 -35.71 0.88
N PHE A 60 12.28 -35.57 2.20
CA PHE A 60 13.37 -36.17 2.97
C PHE A 60 12.88 -37.39 3.79
N PRO A 61 13.71 -38.43 3.99
CA PRO A 61 15.10 -38.56 3.55
C PRO A 61 15.24 -38.81 2.03
N VAL A 62 16.30 -38.28 1.42
CA VAL A 62 16.55 -38.42 -0.03
C VAL A 62 17.23 -39.74 -0.40
N VAL A 63 17.58 -40.57 0.59
CA VAL A 63 18.27 -41.85 0.42
C VAL A 63 17.35 -43.00 0.81
N SER A 64 17.30 -44.04 -0.02
CA SER A 64 16.55 -45.27 0.24
C SER A 64 17.42 -46.51 0.17
N ARG A 65 17.10 -47.49 1.01
CA ARG A 65 17.76 -48.81 1.05
C ARG A 65 17.29 -49.75 -0.06
N LYS A 66 16.14 -49.49 -0.67
CA LYS A 66 15.47 -50.43 -1.60
C LYS A 66 15.44 -49.93 -3.04
N GLU A 67 15.14 -48.65 -3.22
CA GLU A 67 14.86 -48.04 -4.52
C GLU A 67 15.67 -46.75 -4.70
N GLY A 68 15.66 -46.21 -5.92
CA GLY A 68 16.40 -45.01 -6.27
C GLY A 68 17.57 -45.23 -7.23
N VAL A 69 18.16 -44.11 -7.64
CA VAL A 69 19.28 -44.05 -8.59
C VAL A 69 20.55 -44.53 -7.91
N LYS A 70 21.31 -45.39 -8.60
CA LYS A 70 22.62 -45.83 -8.12
C LYS A 70 23.60 -44.66 -8.16
N VAL A 71 24.35 -44.47 -7.08
CA VAL A 71 25.48 -43.53 -7.03
C VAL A 71 26.50 -43.96 -8.09
N PRO A 72 26.95 -43.06 -8.98
CA PRO A 72 27.96 -43.39 -9.99
C PRO A 72 29.33 -43.59 -9.34
N ASP A 73 30.13 -44.52 -9.86
CA ASP A 73 31.50 -44.79 -9.40
C ASP A 73 32.46 -43.60 -9.65
N CYS A 74 32.05 -42.64 -10.48
CA CYS A 74 32.82 -41.47 -10.85
C CYS A 74 31.89 -40.30 -11.17
N LEU A 75 32.06 -39.17 -10.48
CA LEU A 75 31.24 -37.97 -10.67
C LEU A 75 31.49 -37.27 -12.01
N SER A 76 32.54 -37.64 -12.75
CA SER A 76 32.74 -37.17 -14.13
C SER A 76 31.56 -37.47 -15.05
N PHE A 77 30.78 -38.52 -14.73
CA PHE A 77 29.59 -38.92 -15.48
C PHE A 77 28.32 -38.16 -15.06
N CYS A 78 28.37 -37.35 -14.00
CA CYS A 78 27.24 -36.51 -13.57
C CYS A 78 27.06 -35.35 -14.55
N GLN A 79 26.30 -35.54 -15.61
CA GLN A 79 25.93 -34.47 -16.53
C GLN A 79 24.45 -34.18 -16.37
N ASN A 80 24.10 -32.89 -16.28
CA ASN A 80 22.73 -32.44 -16.43
C ASN A 80 22.69 -31.36 -17.50
N VAL A 81 21.60 -31.30 -18.24
CA VAL A 81 21.47 -30.30 -19.30
C VAL A 81 20.93 -29.01 -18.69
N MET A 82 21.75 -27.98 -18.69
CA MET A 82 21.31 -26.65 -18.27
C MET A 82 20.68 -25.92 -19.45
N PRO A 83 19.52 -25.27 -19.26
CA PRO A 83 19.00 -24.37 -20.26
C PRO A 83 19.95 -23.20 -20.44
N ILE A 84 20.38 -22.98 -21.68
CA ILE A 84 21.13 -21.78 -22.07
C ILE A 84 20.32 -21.12 -23.17
N GLU A 85 19.83 -19.93 -22.87
CA GLU A 85 19.29 -19.02 -23.86
C GLU A 85 20.42 -18.13 -24.36
N GLU A 86 20.51 -17.96 -25.68
CA GLU A 86 21.54 -17.14 -26.29
C GLU A 86 21.32 -15.67 -25.89
N ARG A 87 22.33 -15.07 -25.24
CA ARG A 87 22.29 -13.66 -24.82
C ARG A 87 22.44 -12.77 -26.07
N PRO A 88 21.45 -11.95 -26.43
CA PRO A 88 21.57 -11.04 -27.57
C PRO A 88 22.62 -9.95 -27.32
N ASP A 89 23.28 -9.46 -28.38
CA ASP A 89 24.32 -8.40 -28.28
C ASP A 89 23.81 -7.11 -27.61
N PHE A 90 22.52 -6.81 -27.78
CA PHE A 90 21.92 -5.63 -27.18
C PHE A 90 21.58 -5.80 -25.70
N TYR A 91 21.62 -7.02 -25.15
CA TYR A 91 21.22 -7.30 -23.77
C TYR A 91 22.34 -6.95 -22.77
N GLU A 92 22.06 -5.98 -21.92
CA GLU A 92 22.83 -5.66 -20.71
C GLU A 92 22.19 -6.34 -19.49
N ALA A 93 22.95 -7.17 -18.77
CA ALA A 93 22.47 -7.80 -17.55
C ALA A 93 22.59 -6.80 -16.39
N ALA A 94 21.46 -6.36 -15.84
CA ALA A 94 21.42 -5.49 -14.67
C ALA A 94 22.13 -6.12 -13.47
N SER A 95 22.10 -7.45 -13.36
CA SER A 95 22.81 -8.24 -12.35
C SER A 95 24.32 -8.01 -12.31
N ASN A 96 24.94 -7.51 -13.39
CA ASN A 96 26.37 -7.20 -13.42
C ASN A 96 26.74 -5.92 -12.65
N HIS A 97 25.74 -5.11 -12.30
CA HIS A 97 25.91 -3.79 -11.69
C HIS A 97 25.25 -3.72 -10.30
N ALA A 98 25.22 -4.85 -9.60
CA ALA A 98 24.59 -4.97 -8.29
C ALA A 98 25.35 -4.21 -7.19
N PHE A 99 24.59 -3.73 -6.19
CA PHE A 99 25.12 -3.10 -4.97
C PHE A 99 24.71 -3.87 -3.71
N PRO A 100 25.42 -3.71 -2.57
CA PRO A 100 25.08 -4.42 -1.35
C PRO A 100 23.70 -4.03 -0.83
N ILE A 101 22.90 -5.05 -0.47
CA ILE A 101 21.58 -4.88 0.13
C ILE A 101 21.66 -5.28 1.62
N PRO A 102 21.19 -4.42 2.55
CA PRO A 102 21.10 -4.77 3.97
C PRO A 102 20.30 -6.05 4.21
N ASP A 103 20.59 -6.76 5.30
CA ASP A 103 19.76 -7.89 5.72
C ASP A 103 18.49 -7.39 6.39
N LEU A 104 17.34 -7.99 6.08
CA LEU A 104 16.09 -7.75 6.81
C LEU A 104 16.19 -8.12 8.30
N ASP A 105 16.91 -9.21 8.60
CA ASP A 105 17.19 -9.63 9.97
C ASP A 105 18.35 -8.81 10.54
N TRP A 106 17.99 -7.74 11.24
CA TRP A 106 18.86 -6.77 11.89
C TRP A 106 19.63 -7.32 13.11
N ARG A 107 19.33 -8.55 13.56
CA ARG A 107 20.02 -9.15 14.71
C ARG A 107 21.48 -9.38 14.39
N LYS A 108 22.37 -8.86 15.25
CA LYS A 108 23.84 -8.97 15.07
C LYS A 108 24.37 -10.38 15.21
N LYS A 109 23.75 -11.19 16.07
CA LYS A 109 24.11 -12.59 16.30
C LYS A 109 22.97 -13.48 15.85
N LYS A 110 23.27 -14.44 14.98
CA LYS A 110 22.35 -15.44 14.43
C LYS A 110 22.88 -16.83 14.77
N GLY A 111 21.98 -17.77 15.00
CA GLY A 111 22.27 -19.13 15.42
C GLY A 111 21.92 -20.14 14.35
N LEU A 112 21.47 -21.32 14.79
CA LEU A 112 21.07 -22.41 13.90
C LEU A 112 19.96 -22.01 12.93
N GLU A 113 19.12 -21.02 13.25
CA GLU A 113 18.06 -20.53 12.34
C GLU A 113 18.58 -20.04 10.97
N SER A 114 19.88 -19.77 10.86
CA SER A 114 20.51 -19.19 9.67
C SER A 114 21.32 -20.18 8.83
N ILE A 115 21.40 -21.47 9.21
CA ILE A 115 22.31 -22.44 8.54
C ILE A 115 21.99 -22.70 7.06
N PHE A 116 20.74 -22.49 6.66
CA PHE A 116 20.23 -22.67 5.29
C PHE A 116 19.90 -21.32 4.60
N ALA A 117 20.34 -20.20 5.18
CA ALA A 117 20.13 -18.86 4.62
C ALA A 117 21.47 -18.20 4.26
N LYS A 118 21.41 -17.09 3.51
CA LYS A 118 22.56 -16.20 3.26
C LYS A 118 23.24 -15.86 4.60
N GLY A 119 24.51 -16.22 4.76
CA GLY A 119 25.19 -16.12 6.05
C GLY A 119 26.56 -16.79 6.10
N ILE A 120 26.82 -17.55 7.17
CA ILE A 120 28.14 -18.13 7.46
C ILE A 120 28.48 -19.23 6.44
N PHE A 121 27.57 -20.18 6.21
CA PHE A 121 27.79 -21.36 5.36
C PHE A 121 27.43 -21.16 3.89
N LEU A 122 26.55 -20.20 3.60
CA LEU A 122 26.03 -19.90 2.27
C LEU A 122 26.31 -18.43 1.98
N LYS A 123 27.17 -18.14 1.00
CA LYS A 123 27.58 -16.78 0.66
C LYS A 123 26.87 -16.31 -0.60
N ASP A 124 26.48 -15.05 -0.59
CA ASP A 124 26.05 -14.28 -1.75
C ASP A 124 27.22 -13.38 -2.16
N ARG A 125 27.80 -13.62 -3.34
CA ARG A 125 28.95 -12.87 -3.87
C ARG A 125 28.56 -11.92 -5.00
N ASN A 126 27.43 -12.17 -5.66
CA ASN A 126 26.90 -11.37 -6.76
C ASN A 126 25.88 -10.30 -6.31
N GLN A 127 25.53 -10.26 -5.03
CA GLN A 127 24.67 -9.28 -4.38
C GLN A 127 23.21 -9.30 -4.89
N ASP A 128 22.71 -10.48 -5.25
CA ASP A 128 21.31 -10.70 -5.66
C ASP A 128 20.44 -11.31 -4.55
N LEU A 129 20.98 -11.45 -3.33
CA LEU A 129 20.38 -12.09 -2.15
C LEU A 129 20.18 -13.61 -2.24
N LEU A 130 20.58 -14.25 -3.34
CA LEU A 130 20.62 -15.69 -3.48
C LEU A 130 22.04 -16.19 -3.22
N PRO A 131 22.25 -17.18 -2.35
CA PRO A 131 23.59 -17.72 -2.18
C PRO A 131 24.13 -18.31 -3.49
N ASP A 132 25.36 -17.94 -3.84
CA ASP A 132 26.09 -18.39 -5.03
C ASP A 132 27.43 -19.06 -4.68
N ALA A 133 27.64 -19.34 -3.40
CA ALA A 133 28.81 -20.06 -2.94
C ALA A 133 28.52 -20.83 -1.65
N LEU A 134 28.81 -22.13 -1.70
CA LEU A 134 28.86 -22.99 -0.54
C LEU A 134 30.20 -22.80 0.18
N ASP A 135 30.20 -22.08 1.30
CA ASP A 135 31.37 -21.84 2.16
C ASP A 135 31.33 -22.76 3.37
N CYS A 136 31.14 -24.05 3.12
CA CYS A 136 31.17 -25.09 4.15
C CYS A 136 31.58 -26.45 3.59
N ARG A 137 32.00 -27.35 4.48
CA ARG A 137 32.25 -28.77 4.18
C ARG A 137 31.44 -29.67 5.11
N ILE A 138 31.30 -30.94 4.76
CA ILE A 138 30.72 -31.98 5.62
C ILE A 138 31.86 -32.89 6.09
N VAL A 139 32.05 -32.99 7.41
CA VAL A 139 33.07 -33.85 8.03
C VAL A 139 32.39 -35.12 8.51
N LEU A 140 32.83 -36.27 7.98
CA LEU A 140 32.36 -37.59 8.38
C LEU A 140 33.27 -38.18 9.47
N PRO A 141 32.72 -38.92 10.45
CA PRO A 141 33.52 -39.60 11.47
C PRO A 141 34.36 -40.74 10.88
N GLU A 142 35.34 -41.24 11.63
CA GLU A 142 36.20 -42.35 11.18
C GLU A 142 35.41 -43.63 10.90
N GLU A 143 34.45 -43.94 11.77
CA GLU A 143 33.49 -45.01 11.59
C GLU A 143 32.17 -44.44 11.08
N VAL A 144 31.83 -44.73 9.83
CA VAL A 144 30.55 -44.36 9.21
C VAL A 144 29.60 -45.55 9.20
N ASP A 145 28.36 -45.32 9.65
CA ASP A 145 27.25 -46.24 9.48
C ASP A 145 26.20 -45.67 8.51
N GLU A 146 25.21 -46.46 8.14
CA GLU A 146 24.16 -46.05 7.19
C GLU A 146 23.45 -44.77 7.61
N SER A 147 23.15 -44.62 8.90
CA SER A 147 22.39 -43.47 9.42
C SER A 147 23.17 -42.16 9.32
N ILE A 148 24.49 -42.22 9.57
CA ILE A 148 25.39 -41.07 9.42
C ILE A 148 25.49 -40.65 7.94
N VAL A 149 25.59 -41.62 7.03
CA VAL A 149 25.66 -41.33 5.59
C VAL A 149 24.34 -40.78 5.07
N ILE A 150 23.20 -41.30 5.52
CA ILE A 150 21.87 -40.75 5.18
C ILE A 150 21.74 -39.31 5.69
N ALA A 151 22.14 -39.02 6.93
CA ALA A 151 22.10 -37.67 7.47
C ALA A 151 23.00 -36.69 6.72
N ALA A 152 24.23 -37.09 6.41
CA ALA A 152 25.16 -36.30 5.60
C ALA A 152 24.61 -36.05 4.19
N ALA A 153 23.97 -37.05 3.58
CA ALA A 153 23.35 -36.92 2.26
C ALA A 153 22.16 -35.97 2.28
N ASN A 154 21.29 -36.03 3.30
CA ASN A 154 20.18 -35.09 3.48
C ASN A 154 20.69 -33.65 3.55
N LEU A 155 21.71 -33.39 4.38
CA LEU A 155 22.31 -32.05 4.51
C LEU A 155 22.94 -31.57 3.21
N ALA A 156 23.72 -32.43 2.54
CA ALA A 156 24.33 -32.11 1.26
C ALA A 156 23.27 -31.76 0.20
N TYR A 157 22.20 -32.55 0.13
CA TYR A 157 21.09 -32.30 -0.78
C TYR A 157 20.43 -30.95 -0.50
N ARG A 158 20.09 -30.68 0.77
CA ARG A 158 19.49 -29.40 1.17
C ARG A 158 20.42 -28.22 0.89
N LEU A 159 21.71 -28.33 1.16
CA LEU A 159 22.70 -27.29 0.83
C LEU A 159 22.79 -27.04 -0.68
N GLY A 160 22.66 -28.08 -1.50
CA GLY A 160 22.57 -27.96 -2.96
C GLY A 160 21.34 -27.17 -3.40
N MET A 161 20.21 -27.37 -2.72
CA MET A 161 18.99 -26.61 -2.95
C MET A 161 19.15 -25.13 -2.55
N GLU A 162 19.96 -24.79 -1.55
CA GLU A 162 20.09 -23.38 -1.09
C GLU A 162 21.22 -22.59 -1.74
N THR A 163 21.79 -23.05 -2.86
CA THR A 163 22.83 -22.30 -3.58
C THR A 163 22.66 -22.34 -5.09
N THR A 164 22.97 -21.26 -5.80
CA THR A 164 23.01 -21.16 -7.27
C THR A 164 24.37 -21.53 -7.85
N ALA A 165 25.39 -21.69 -7.01
CA ALA A 165 26.70 -22.21 -7.40
C ALA A 165 27.49 -22.83 -6.23
N TYR A 166 28.37 -23.79 -6.52
CA TYR A 166 29.32 -24.34 -5.55
C TYR A 166 30.60 -24.84 -6.24
N GLU A 167 31.68 -24.97 -5.47
CA GLU A 167 33.00 -25.35 -5.98
C GLU A 167 33.63 -26.49 -5.17
N GLY A 168 34.00 -27.55 -5.87
CA GLY A 168 34.77 -28.68 -5.36
C GLY A 168 34.01 -29.63 -4.43
N ALA A 169 34.76 -30.49 -3.75
CA ALA A 169 34.22 -31.57 -2.90
C ALA A 169 33.60 -31.00 -1.62
N VAL A 170 32.34 -31.31 -1.32
CA VAL A 170 31.72 -30.91 -0.05
C VAL A 170 32.26 -31.73 1.13
N VAL A 171 32.68 -32.97 0.91
CA VAL A 171 33.19 -33.82 2.00
C VAL A 171 34.66 -33.50 2.30
N ALA A 172 34.96 -33.23 3.57
CA ALA A 172 36.32 -32.97 4.06
C ALA A 172 36.82 -34.08 5.00
N GLU A 173 38.14 -34.17 5.14
CA GLU A 173 38.80 -35.08 6.08
C GLU A 173 38.72 -34.55 7.53
N ASN A 174 38.91 -35.45 8.49
CA ASN A 174 39.00 -35.11 9.90
C ASN A 174 40.11 -34.06 10.16
N GLY A 175 39.79 -33.06 10.97
CA GLY A 175 40.69 -31.95 11.29
C GLY A 175 40.66 -30.78 10.29
N TYR A 176 39.67 -30.73 9.38
CA TYR A 176 39.42 -29.58 8.52
C TYR A 176 39.31 -28.26 9.32
N LYS A 177 40.02 -27.23 8.86
CA LYS A 177 40.07 -25.90 9.49
C LYS A 177 39.32 -24.88 8.62
N GLY A 178 38.00 -24.93 8.68
CA GLY A 178 37.08 -24.05 7.98
C GLY A 178 35.65 -24.34 8.40
N ASN A 179 34.69 -23.57 7.87
CA ASN A 179 33.28 -23.74 8.20
C ASN A 179 32.82 -25.16 7.81
N ALA A 180 32.13 -25.88 8.69
CA ALA A 180 31.72 -27.24 8.38
C ALA A 180 30.51 -27.73 9.18
N PHE A 181 29.77 -28.67 8.59
CA PHE A 181 28.84 -29.54 9.29
C PHE A 181 29.61 -30.79 9.75
N VAL A 182 29.65 -31.04 11.05
CA VAL A 182 30.42 -32.15 11.64
C VAL A 182 29.45 -33.21 12.11
N LEU A 183 29.51 -34.39 11.50
CA LEU A 183 28.68 -35.53 11.86
C LEU A 183 29.39 -36.34 12.94
N GLU A 184 28.71 -36.57 14.05
CA GLU A 184 29.24 -37.29 15.20
C GLU A 184 28.37 -38.49 15.54
N ARG A 185 29.01 -39.62 15.86
CA ARG A 185 28.31 -40.82 16.29
C ARG A 185 27.94 -40.69 17.76
N GLY A 186 26.64 -40.61 18.04
CA GLY A 186 26.08 -40.67 19.39
C GLY A 186 25.86 -42.11 19.87
N SER A 187 25.48 -42.27 21.13
CA SER A 187 24.98 -43.55 21.66
C SER A 187 23.47 -43.71 21.45
N GLU A 188 22.96 -44.95 21.43
CA GLU A 188 21.51 -45.22 21.31
C GLU A 188 20.67 -44.66 22.49
N GLN A 189 21.33 -44.27 23.58
CA GLN A 189 20.70 -43.73 24.78
C GLN A 189 20.64 -42.19 24.79
N GLU A 190 21.36 -41.53 23.88
CA GLU A 190 21.42 -40.07 23.76
C GLU A 190 20.42 -39.55 22.73
N ASN A 191 19.87 -38.37 22.98
CA ASN A 191 19.03 -37.67 22.02
C ASN A 191 19.88 -37.21 20.83
N CYS A 192 19.30 -37.23 19.64
CA CYS A 192 19.95 -36.57 18.49
C CYS A 192 19.96 -35.07 18.75
N ARG A 193 21.06 -34.39 18.40
CA ARG A 193 21.22 -32.95 18.66
C ARG A 193 22.05 -32.26 17.60
N MET A 194 21.78 -30.98 17.40
CA MET A 194 22.53 -30.08 16.53
C MET A 194 22.88 -28.81 17.28
N TRP A 195 24.13 -28.33 17.20
CA TRP A 195 24.57 -27.08 17.83
C TRP A 195 25.69 -26.40 17.03
N LEU A 196 25.92 -25.11 17.30
CA LEU A 196 27.03 -24.36 16.71
C LEU A 196 28.21 -24.27 17.68
N GLU A 197 29.41 -24.44 17.16
CA GLU A 197 30.68 -24.12 17.82
C GLU A 197 31.43 -23.06 17.01
N GLU A 198 31.63 -21.88 17.61
CA GLU A 198 32.45 -20.82 17.02
C GLU A 198 33.93 -21.05 17.38
N LYS A 199 34.79 -21.17 16.37
CA LYS A 199 36.26 -21.23 16.49
C LYS A 199 36.87 -19.92 15.98
N GLU A 200 38.17 -19.73 16.21
CA GLU A 200 38.89 -18.59 15.66
C GLU A 200 38.92 -18.67 14.12
N GLY A 201 38.08 -17.86 13.47
CA GLY A 201 38.02 -17.70 12.01
C GLY A 201 37.06 -18.65 11.27
N TYR A 202 36.37 -19.56 11.94
CA TYR A 202 35.38 -20.46 11.31
C TYR A 202 34.35 -21.01 12.32
N THR A 203 33.23 -21.52 11.81
CA THR A 203 32.11 -22.06 12.61
C THR A 203 31.82 -23.51 12.25
N LEU A 204 31.61 -24.36 13.25
CA LEU A 204 31.23 -25.76 13.09
C LEU A 204 29.77 -25.94 13.49
N ALA A 205 28.96 -26.57 12.64
CA ALA A 205 27.62 -27.04 12.95
C ALA A 205 27.67 -28.53 13.24
N HIS A 206 27.67 -28.91 14.52
CA HIS A 206 27.74 -30.30 14.92
C HIS A 206 26.36 -30.93 14.85
N ILE A 207 26.29 -32.18 14.38
CA ILE A 207 25.09 -33.01 14.38
C ILE A 207 25.49 -34.37 14.95
N CYS A 208 24.96 -34.71 16.10
CA CYS A 208 25.28 -35.93 16.83
C CYS A 208 24.04 -36.82 16.98
N GLY A 209 24.18 -38.12 16.70
CA GLY A 209 23.11 -39.10 16.82
C GLY A 209 23.48 -40.46 16.25
N CYS A 210 22.53 -41.40 16.22
CA CYS A 210 22.69 -42.68 15.53
C CYS A 210 21.33 -43.31 15.14
N GLY A 211 21.40 -44.27 14.23
CA GLY A 211 20.28 -45.13 13.83
C GLY A 211 19.08 -44.35 13.28
N LYS A 212 17.89 -44.93 13.45
CA LYS A 212 16.64 -44.37 12.88
C LYS A 212 16.34 -42.94 13.39
N GLN A 213 16.69 -42.62 14.63
CA GLN A 213 16.45 -41.29 15.18
C GLN A 213 17.26 -40.21 14.44
N LEU A 214 18.50 -40.51 14.03
CA LEU A 214 19.32 -39.58 13.24
C LEU A 214 18.78 -39.42 11.82
N GLU A 215 18.27 -40.50 11.21
CA GLU A 215 17.62 -40.45 9.90
C GLU A 215 16.38 -39.54 9.95
N GLU A 216 15.50 -39.73 10.93
CA GLU A 216 14.29 -38.93 11.13
C GLU A 216 14.62 -37.47 11.49
N PHE A 217 15.61 -37.24 12.35
CA PHE A 217 16.04 -35.89 12.74
C PHE A 217 16.64 -35.10 11.58
N SER A 218 17.58 -35.70 10.85
CA SER A 218 18.21 -35.04 9.69
C SER A 218 17.20 -34.76 8.57
N ALA A 219 16.23 -35.67 8.36
CA ALA A 219 15.13 -35.44 7.43
C ALA A 219 14.25 -34.26 7.87
N TRP A 220 13.88 -34.18 9.17
CA TRP A 220 13.12 -33.04 9.70
C TRP A 220 13.89 -31.71 9.56
N ILE A 221 15.18 -31.68 9.89
CA ILE A 221 16.03 -30.50 9.73
C ILE A 221 16.03 -30.04 8.27
N CYS A 222 16.16 -30.96 7.32
CA CYS A 222 16.24 -30.62 5.91
C CYS A 222 14.88 -30.37 5.25
N GLU A 223 13.77 -30.87 5.79
CA GLU A 223 12.45 -30.67 5.19
C GLU A 223 11.66 -29.52 5.82
N LYS A 224 11.75 -29.35 7.14
CA LYS A 224 10.90 -28.43 7.91
C LYS A 224 11.66 -27.22 8.44
N PHE A 225 12.90 -27.39 8.88
CA PHE A 225 13.67 -26.29 9.45
C PHE A 225 14.34 -25.41 8.36
N PRO A 226 14.39 -24.07 8.50
CA PRO A 226 13.91 -23.23 9.60
C PRO A 226 12.49 -22.64 9.37
N LEU A 227 11.66 -23.29 8.55
CA LEU A 227 10.30 -22.82 8.27
C LEU A 227 9.39 -23.05 9.48
N LEU A 228 8.42 -22.16 9.65
CA LEU A 228 7.35 -22.23 10.64
C LEU A 228 6.00 -22.19 9.92
N SER A 229 4.93 -22.45 10.69
CA SER A 229 3.56 -22.28 10.26
C SER A 229 3.25 -20.86 9.78
N GLY A 230 2.21 -20.73 8.96
CA GLY A 230 1.75 -19.43 8.48
C GLY A 230 2.79 -18.67 7.65
N GLY A 231 3.68 -19.38 6.94
CA GLY A 231 4.66 -18.79 6.03
C GLY A 231 5.86 -18.09 6.69
N GLN A 232 5.98 -18.13 8.03
CA GLN A 232 7.07 -17.52 8.79
C GLN A 232 8.33 -18.41 8.83
N THR A 233 9.44 -17.84 9.30
CA THR A 233 10.68 -18.56 9.61
C THR A 233 11.08 -18.37 11.07
N TRP A 234 12.00 -19.21 11.57
CA TRP A 234 12.60 -18.99 12.90
C TRP A 234 13.31 -17.64 13.02
N SER A 235 13.82 -17.07 11.93
CA SER A 235 14.42 -15.72 11.97
C SER A 235 13.35 -14.65 12.23
N ASP A 236 12.20 -14.72 11.57
CA ASP A 236 11.07 -13.82 11.82
C ASP A 236 10.59 -13.94 13.27
N CYS A 237 10.45 -15.17 13.75
CA CYS A 237 10.05 -15.46 15.12
C CYS A 237 11.05 -14.88 16.15
N LEU A 238 12.36 -15.00 15.91
CA LEU A 238 13.37 -14.45 16.82
C LEU A 238 13.45 -12.93 16.78
N MET A 239 13.15 -12.28 15.64
CA MET A 239 13.00 -10.83 15.58
C MET A 239 11.81 -10.37 16.42
N GLU A 240 10.63 -11.02 16.27
CA GLU A 240 9.44 -10.73 17.09
C GLU A 240 9.68 -11.02 18.58
N LEU A 241 10.38 -12.12 18.90
CA LEU A 241 10.73 -12.46 20.27
C LEU A 241 11.72 -11.46 20.87
N THR A 242 12.68 -10.96 20.09
CA THR A 242 13.58 -9.89 20.53
C THR A 242 12.80 -8.62 20.84
N ASP A 243 11.79 -8.29 20.03
CA ASP A 243 10.84 -7.21 20.33
C ASP A 243 10.04 -7.46 21.61
N SER A 244 9.63 -8.70 21.88
CA SER A 244 8.99 -9.05 23.17
C SER A 244 9.93 -8.83 24.35
N PHE A 245 11.19 -9.26 24.27
CA PHE A 245 12.18 -9.05 25.34
C PHE A 245 12.51 -7.56 25.52
N ALA A 246 12.36 -6.76 24.46
CA ALA A 246 12.49 -5.32 24.48
C ALA A 246 11.22 -4.55 24.88
N MET A 247 10.10 -5.24 25.17
CA MET A 247 8.78 -4.64 25.46
C MET A 247 8.18 -3.83 24.28
N LYS A 248 8.66 -4.04 23.05
CA LYS A 248 8.21 -3.35 21.84
C LYS A 248 6.88 -3.88 21.29
N ASN A 249 6.47 -5.10 21.63
CA ASN A 249 5.18 -5.69 21.24
C ASN A 249 4.35 -6.13 22.44
N LEU A 250 3.07 -6.46 22.20
CA LEU A 250 2.11 -6.82 23.26
C LEU A 250 2.58 -8.01 24.11
N ASN A 251 3.13 -9.06 23.48
CA ASN A 251 3.61 -10.25 24.19
C ASN A 251 4.70 -9.89 25.21
N GLY A 252 5.61 -8.99 24.82
CA GLY A 252 6.60 -8.41 25.72
C GLY A 252 5.97 -7.64 26.88
N GLN A 253 5.03 -6.75 26.58
CA GLN A 253 4.37 -5.92 27.58
C GLN A 253 3.65 -6.75 28.65
N LEU A 254 2.91 -7.79 28.25
CA LEU A 254 2.27 -8.74 29.18
C LEU A 254 3.31 -9.53 30.00
N SER A 255 4.41 -9.93 29.38
CA SER A 255 5.50 -10.66 30.06
C SER A 255 6.20 -9.80 31.12
N PHE A 256 6.46 -8.51 30.83
CA PHE A 256 7.00 -7.56 31.80
C PHE A 256 6.04 -7.34 32.97
N LEU A 257 4.74 -7.25 32.71
CA LEU A 257 3.72 -7.13 33.74
C LEU A 257 3.71 -8.34 34.70
N LYS A 258 3.78 -9.55 34.14
CA LYS A 258 3.88 -10.79 34.92
C LYS A 258 5.14 -10.86 35.77
N MET A 259 6.28 -10.42 35.23
CA MET A 259 7.53 -10.31 35.97
C MET A 259 7.39 -9.34 37.17
N LEU A 260 6.74 -8.19 36.97
CA LEU A 260 6.48 -7.21 38.03
C LEU A 260 5.58 -7.79 39.13
N GLN A 261 4.49 -8.46 38.77
CA GLN A 261 3.60 -9.10 39.75
C GLN A 261 4.29 -10.16 40.59
N LYS A 262 5.16 -10.99 40.00
CA LYS A 262 5.96 -11.98 40.75
C LYS A 262 6.85 -11.30 41.80
N LYS A 263 7.38 -10.10 41.51
CA LYS A 263 8.22 -9.33 42.43
C LYS A 263 7.43 -8.74 43.60
N THR A 264 6.17 -8.36 43.39
CA THR A 264 5.32 -7.66 44.38
C THR A 264 4.28 -8.58 45.03
N GLY A 265 4.23 -9.85 44.65
CA GLY A 265 3.27 -10.85 45.17
C GLY A 265 1.85 -10.64 44.66
N ALA A 266 1.67 -10.07 43.46
CA ALA A 266 0.39 -9.80 42.80
C ALA A 266 -0.60 -8.92 43.59
N LYS A 267 -0.12 -8.16 44.59
CA LYS A 267 -0.94 -7.27 45.42
C LYS A 267 -1.01 -5.84 44.90
N GLU A 268 -0.08 -5.43 44.05
CA GLU A 268 0.00 -4.06 43.55
C GLU A 268 -0.84 -3.88 42.28
N PRO A 269 -1.71 -2.85 42.24
CA PRO A 269 -2.41 -2.46 41.02
C PRO A 269 -1.48 -1.66 40.09
N TYR A 270 -1.60 -1.92 38.78
CA TYR A 270 -0.87 -1.23 37.72
C TYR A 270 -1.82 -0.65 36.67
N ASN A 271 -1.40 0.43 36.01
CA ASN A 271 -2.02 0.95 34.79
C ASN A 271 -1.09 0.64 33.62
N ALA A 272 -1.51 -0.24 32.72
CA ALA A 272 -0.72 -0.70 31.58
C ALA A 272 -1.25 -0.07 30.29
N TYR A 273 -0.44 0.80 29.70
CA TYR A 273 -0.66 1.36 28.36
C TYR A 273 0.08 0.45 27.38
N VAL A 274 -0.66 -0.36 26.64
CA VAL A 274 -0.17 -1.48 25.82
C VAL A 274 -0.56 -1.31 24.37
N SER A 275 0.07 -2.08 23.48
CA SER A 275 -0.17 -1.99 22.04
C SER A 275 -1.64 -2.31 21.67
N PRO A 276 -2.14 -1.78 20.54
CA PRO A 276 -3.54 -1.92 20.13
C PRO A 276 -4.06 -3.37 20.07
N GLU A 277 -3.18 -4.34 19.80
CA GLU A 277 -3.46 -5.77 19.74
C GLU A 277 -4.04 -6.33 21.06
N ILE A 278 -4.01 -5.56 22.15
CA ILE A 278 -4.71 -5.90 23.39
C ILE A 278 -6.20 -6.18 23.15
N SER A 279 -6.82 -5.59 22.11
CA SER A 279 -8.20 -5.90 21.74
C SER A 279 -8.45 -7.39 21.50
N HIS A 280 -7.46 -8.10 20.93
CA HIS A 280 -7.58 -9.51 20.56
C HIS A 280 -7.50 -10.46 21.76
N VAL A 281 -6.83 -10.06 22.84
CA VAL A 281 -6.59 -10.90 24.03
C VAL A 281 -7.11 -10.26 25.33
N ARG A 282 -7.89 -9.18 25.25
CA ARG A 282 -8.32 -8.37 26.40
C ARG A 282 -8.93 -9.21 27.52
N THR A 283 -9.85 -10.12 27.19
CA THR A 283 -10.51 -10.97 28.18
C THR A 283 -9.50 -11.84 28.92
N LYS A 284 -8.64 -12.57 28.20
CA LYS A 284 -7.60 -13.42 28.80
C LYS A 284 -6.61 -12.61 29.63
N ALA A 285 -6.21 -11.42 29.14
CA ALA A 285 -5.31 -10.53 29.87
C ALA A 285 -5.94 -10.02 31.17
N GLN A 286 -7.23 -9.66 31.17
CA GLN A 286 -7.92 -9.21 32.38
C GLN A 286 -8.10 -10.34 33.41
N GLU A 287 -8.34 -11.57 32.94
CA GLU A 287 -8.42 -12.75 33.81
C GLU A 287 -7.06 -13.07 34.47
N GLU A 288 -5.96 -12.98 33.72
CA GLU A 288 -4.61 -13.22 34.23
C GLU A 288 -4.12 -12.06 35.13
N PHE A 289 -4.54 -10.83 34.84
CA PHE A 289 -4.10 -9.61 35.54
C PHE A 289 -5.29 -8.80 36.11
N PRO A 290 -6.05 -9.33 37.09
CA PRO A 290 -7.31 -8.71 37.55
C PRO A 290 -7.12 -7.37 38.28
N GLN A 291 -5.91 -7.07 38.74
CA GLN A 291 -5.55 -5.80 39.41
C GLN A 291 -4.98 -4.76 38.44
N VAL A 292 -5.00 -5.03 37.13
CA VAL A 292 -4.39 -4.17 36.11
C VAL A 292 -5.44 -3.57 35.22
N THR A 293 -5.35 -2.26 34.99
CA THR A 293 -6.15 -1.58 33.98
C THR A 293 -5.36 -1.55 32.67
N PHE A 294 -5.94 -2.09 31.60
CA PHE A 294 -5.35 -2.12 30.27
C PHE A 294 -5.96 -1.06 29.36
N GLU A 295 -5.11 -0.17 28.89
CA GLU A 295 -5.44 0.86 27.92
C GLU A 295 -4.59 0.70 26.66
N ASN A 296 -5.18 0.91 25.49
CA ASN A 296 -4.39 1.04 24.26
C ASN A 296 -3.61 2.36 24.37
N TYR A 297 -2.28 2.34 24.29
CA TYR A 297 -1.49 3.57 24.39
C TYR A 297 -1.79 4.55 23.24
N LYS A 298 -2.17 4.03 22.07
CA LYS A 298 -2.64 4.81 20.91
C LYS A 298 -4.12 5.18 20.98
N GLY A 299 -4.82 4.79 22.05
CA GLY A 299 -6.21 5.14 22.30
C GLY A 299 -6.42 6.65 22.45
N ARG A 300 -7.68 7.08 22.50
CA ARG A 300 -8.06 8.49 22.48
C ARG A 300 -8.24 9.04 23.89
N LYS A 301 -7.51 10.11 24.21
CA LYS A 301 -7.64 10.89 25.44
C LYS A 301 -8.16 12.29 25.09
N ARG A 302 -9.40 12.58 25.48
CA ARG A 302 -10.04 13.87 25.19
C ARG A 302 -9.24 15.04 25.78
N VAL A 303 -8.85 15.98 24.92
CA VAL A 303 -8.23 17.26 25.30
C VAL A 303 -9.31 18.31 25.48
N TYR A 304 -10.11 18.56 24.45
CA TYR A 304 -11.24 19.49 24.51
C TYR A 304 -12.35 19.12 23.53
N GLU A 305 -13.54 19.68 23.77
CA GLU A 305 -14.67 19.72 22.84
C GLU A 305 -15.20 21.15 22.77
N LYS A 306 -15.44 21.67 21.57
CA LYS A 306 -16.06 22.99 21.33
C LYS A 306 -17.19 22.82 20.32
N THR A 307 -18.31 23.51 20.55
CA THR A 307 -19.44 23.54 19.62
C THR A 307 -19.77 24.98 19.25
N TYR A 308 -19.89 25.22 17.96
CA TYR A 308 -20.22 26.49 17.35
C TYR A 308 -21.61 26.39 16.72
N GLU A 309 -22.52 27.27 17.14
CA GLU A 309 -23.81 27.46 16.49
C GLU A 309 -23.77 28.75 15.67
N LEU A 310 -23.96 28.62 14.37
CA LEU A 310 -23.82 29.73 13.44
C LEU A 310 -25.19 30.23 12.98
N GLN A 311 -25.26 31.51 12.61
CA GLN A 311 -26.46 32.02 11.95
C GLN A 311 -26.60 31.39 10.56
N TRP A 312 -27.82 31.05 10.17
CA TRP A 312 -28.12 30.52 8.84
C TRP A 312 -27.97 31.57 7.75
N GLU A 313 -27.38 31.22 6.60
CA GLU A 313 -27.19 32.16 5.49
C GLU A 313 -28.51 32.68 4.91
N VAL A 314 -29.54 31.84 4.86
CA VAL A 314 -30.87 32.26 4.39
C VAL A 314 -31.45 33.34 5.28
N ASP A 315 -31.21 33.29 6.59
CA ASP A 315 -31.67 34.32 7.51
C ASP A 315 -30.89 35.63 7.34
N LEU A 316 -29.61 35.56 6.98
CA LEU A 316 -28.85 36.75 6.57
C LEU A 316 -29.41 37.34 5.27
N CYS A 317 -29.66 36.50 4.28
CA CYS A 317 -30.30 36.90 3.03
C CYS A 317 -31.67 37.56 3.29
N ARG A 318 -32.51 36.97 4.15
CA ARG A 318 -33.80 37.55 4.56
C ARG A 318 -33.64 38.94 5.18
N LYS A 319 -32.65 39.14 6.07
CA LYS A 319 -32.36 40.46 6.67
C LYS A 319 -31.97 41.48 5.60
N VAL A 320 -31.16 41.09 4.63
CA VAL A 320 -30.76 41.97 3.51
C VAL A 320 -31.95 42.27 2.60
N LEU A 321 -32.77 41.29 2.24
CA LEU A 321 -33.99 41.48 1.44
C LEU A 321 -34.97 42.43 2.13
N GLU A 322 -35.14 42.30 3.45
CA GLU A 322 -35.99 43.20 4.24
C GLU A 322 -35.52 44.65 4.18
N LYS A 323 -34.22 44.87 4.40
CA LYS A 323 -33.62 46.20 4.44
C LYS A 323 -33.49 46.84 3.05
N GLU A 324 -33.02 46.08 2.07
CA GLU A 324 -32.61 46.60 0.76
C GLU A 324 -33.73 46.52 -0.29
N VAL A 325 -34.71 45.63 -0.10
CA VAL A 325 -35.87 45.48 -1.00
C VAL A 325 -37.14 45.95 -0.33
N TYR A 326 -37.71 45.17 0.59
CA TYR A 326 -39.11 45.33 1.05
C TYR A 326 -39.39 46.69 1.69
N GLN A 327 -38.51 47.19 2.56
CA GLN A 327 -38.67 48.51 3.20
C GLN A 327 -38.60 49.70 2.24
N LYS A 328 -38.08 49.50 1.02
CA LYS A 328 -37.93 50.55 0.01
C LYS A 328 -39.00 50.48 -1.09
N LEU A 329 -39.77 49.39 -1.15
CA LEU A 329 -40.82 49.21 -2.16
C LEU A 329 -41.98 50.18 -1.94
N LYS A 330 -42.47 50.73 -3.05
CA LYS A 330 -43.72 51.49 -3.12
C LYS A 330 -44.70 50.76 -4.04
N GLU A 331 -45.99 51.04 -3.85
CA GLU A 331 -47.04 50.49 -4.69
C GLU A 331 -46.80 50.86 -6.17
N GLY A 332 -46.84 49.86 -7.05
CA GLY A 332 -46.59 50.01 -8.48
C GLY A 332 -45.11 49.96 -8.92
N ASP A 333 -44.15 49.86 -7.99
CA ASP A 333 -42.74 49.73 -8.35
C ASP A 333 -42.46 48.45 -9.15
N SER A 334 -41.54 48.52 -10.11
CA SER A 334 -41.03 47.34 -10.82
C SER A 334 -39.70 46.90 -10.22
N VAL A 335 -39.56 45.61 -9.88
CA VAL A 335 -38.41 45.09 -9.12
C VAL A 335 -37.76 43.93 -9.87
N THR A 336 -36.44 43.95 -9.97
CA THR A 336 -35.62 42.79 -10.36
C THR A 336 -34.79 42.36 -9.17
N VAL A 337 -34.85 41.07 -8.83
CA VAL A 337 -34.12 40.49 -7.70
C VAL A 337 -33.32 39.29 -8.18
N ALA A 338 -32.02 39.28 -7.96
CA ALA A 338 -31.19 38.11 -8.14
C ALA A 338 -30.52 37.77 -6.80
N VAL A 339 -30.64 36.52 -6.37
CA VAL A 339 -30.07 36.00 -5.12
C VAL A 339 -29.20 34.80 -5.45
N ALA A 340 -28.06 34.69 -4.78
CA ALA A 340 -27.29 33.46 -4.70
C ALA A 340 -27.05 33.11 -3.23
N VAL A 341 -27.38 31.88 -2.85
CA VAL A 341 -27.14 31.26 -1.53
C VAL A 341 -26.66 29.82 -1.79
N SER A 342 -25.70 29.30 -1.01
CA SER A 342 -25.14 27.96 -1.25
C SER A 342 -26.13 26.85 -0.95
N GLU A 343 -27.20 27.13 -0.21
CA GLU A 343 -28.31 26.21 0.10
C GLU A 343 -28.76 25.27 -1.01
N ASP A 344 -29.28 24.10 -0.63
CA ASP A 344 -30.01 23.15 -1.47
C ASP A 344 -31.17 23.74 -2.31
N ARG A 345 -31.48 23.09 -3.45
CA ARG A 345 -32.51 23.54 -4.40
C ARG A 345 -33.87 23.78 -3.75
N LYS A 346 -34.32 22.88 -2.88
CA LYS A 346 -35.62 23.01 -2.19
C LYS A 346 -35.69 24.24 -1.30
N VAL A 347 -34.60 24.61 -0.64
CA VAL A 347 -34.53 25.80 0.21
C VAL A 347 -34.56 27.05 -0.65
N ARG A 348 -33.80 27.06 -1.76
CA ARG A 348 -33.79 28.15 -2.74
C ARG A 348 -35.16 28.38 -3.37
N GLU A 349 -35.88 27.31 -3.72
CA GLU A 349 -37.25 27.38 -4.23
C GLU A 349 -38.23 27.97 -3.21
N LYS A 350 -38.14 27.56 -1.92
CA LYS A 350 -38.93 28.17 -0.84
C LYS A 350 -38.63 29.66 -0.69
N LEU A 351 -37.35 30.05 -0.77
CA LEU A 351 -36.92 31.44 -0.69
C LEU A 351 -37.46 32.25 -1.89
N ALA A 352 -37.43 31.69 -3.10
CA ALA A 352 -37.99 32.32 -4.29
C ALA A 352 -39.50 32.60 -4.14
N GLU A 353 -40.28 31.62 -3.65
CA GLU A 353 -41.70 31.81 -3.37
C GLU A 353 -41.95 32.83 -2.25
N GLU A 354 -41.10 32.86 -1.22
CA GLU A 354 -41.15 33.88 -0.17
C GLU A 354 -40.96 35.29 -0.75
N ILE A 355 -39.97 35.48 -1.63
CA ILE A 355 -39.70 36.76 -2.31
C ILE A 355 -40.88 37.18 -3.17
N LYS A 356 -41.41 36.28 -4.02
CA LYS A 356 -42.59 36.54 -4.86
C LYS A 356 -43.77 37.02 -4.03
N ARG A 357 -44.06 36.32 -2.92
CA ARG A 357 -45.15 36.66 -2.01
C ARG A 357 -44.94 38.04 -1.37
N LYS A 358 -43.76 38.30 -0.80
CA LYS A 358 -43.48 39.58 -0.13
C LYS A 358 -43.49 40.77 -1.08
N VAL A 359 -42.95 40.65 -2.29
CA VAL A 359 -43.02 41.73 -3.30
C VAL A 359 -44.48 42.05 -3.65
N LYS A 360 -45.30 41.01 -3.84
CA LYS A 360 -46.74 41.17 -4.11
C LYS A 360 -47.49 41.82 -2.94
N GLU A 361 -47.16 41.46 -1.69
CA GLU A 361 -47.75 42.05 -0.48
C GLU A 361 -47.48 43.57 -0.36
N HIS A 362 -46.38 44.06 -0.94
CA HIS A 362 -46.05 45.49 -0.99
C HIS A 362 -46.65 46.22 -2.21
N GLY A 363 -47.47 45.54 -3.03
CA GLY A 363 -48.11 46.13 -4.21
C GLY A 363 -47.17 46.40 -5.38
N ALA A 364 -45.97 45.82 -5.38
CA ALA A 364 -44.98 45.98 -6.45
C ALA A 364 -45.05 44.84 -7.49
N HIS A 365 -44.57 45.11 -8.70
CA HIS A 365 -44.49 44.15 -9.80
C HIS A 365 -43.08 43.55 -9.88
N LEU A 366 -42.97 42.25 -9.61
CA LEU A 366 -41.74 41.49 -9.82
C LEU A 366 -41.51 41.28 -11.33
N LYS A 367 -40.52 41.97 -11.89
CA LYS A 367 -40.15 41.87 -13.30
C LYS A 367 -39.37 40.58 -13.58
N GLU A 368 -38.32 40.36 -12.79
CA GLU A 368 -37.40 39.24 -12.93
C GLU A 368 -36.98 38.77 -11.52
N LEU A 369 -36.93 37.45 -11.34
CA LEU A 369 -36.43 36.82 -10.12
C LEU A 369 -35.54 35.64 -10.49
N SER A 370 -34.34 35.64 -9.93
CA SER A 370 -33.42 34.52 -9.99
C SER A 370 -32.94 34.19 -8.57
N VAL A 371 -33.00 32.93 -8.18
CA VAL A 371 -32.47 32.44 -6.89
C VAL A 371 -31.63 31.22 -7.20
N LEU A 372 -30.32 31.40 -7.28
CA LEU A 372 -29.36 30.40 -7.73
C LEU A 372 -28.54 29.85 -6.58
N CYS A 373 -27.87 28.72 -6.83
CA CYS A 373 -26.87 28.19 -5.92
C CYS A 373 -25.62 29.06 -5.96
N ALA A 374 -25.09 29.48 -4.80
CA ALA A 374 -23.83 30.20 -4.72
C ALA A 374 -22.62 29.29 -5.03
N TYR A 375 -22.77 27.98 -4.82
CA TYR A 375 -21.81 26.98 -5.29
C TYR A 375 -22.05 26.69 -6.78
N LYS A 376 -20.98 26.70 -7.58
CA LYS A 376 -21.01 26.55 -9.05
C LYS A 376 -22.08 27.40 -9.72
N GLN A 377 -22.02 28.72 -9.50
CA GLN A 377 -23.02 29.66 -10.01
C GLN A 377 -23.22 29.59 -11.52
N GLY A 378 -22.16 29.31 -12.29
CA GLY A 378 -22.25 29.12 -13.74
C GLY A 378 -23.11 27.92 -14.12
N PHE A 379 -22.89 26.77 -13.48
CA PHE A 379 -23.70 25.56 -13.69
C PHE A 379 -25.16 25.79 -13.26
N SER A 380 -25.38 26.35 -12.05
CA SER A 380 -26.71 26.67 -11.54
C SER A 380 -27.45 27.66 -12.45
N TRP A 381 -26.78 28.69 -12.95
CA TRP A 381 -27.35 29.63 -13.92
C TRP A 381 -27.78 28.94 -15.23
N MET A 382 -26.92 28.09 -15.77
CA MET A 382 -27.23 27.34 -17.00
C MET A 382 -28.42 26.40 -16.79
N GLU A 383 -28.42 25.61 -15.71
CA GLU A 383 -29.46 24.60 -15.45
C GLU A 383 -30.79 25.20 -14.98
N GLU A 384 -30.76 26.19 -14.10
CA GLU A 384 -31.95 26.69 -13.39
C GLU A 384 -32.58 27.92 -14.07
N ASP A 385 -31.89 28.62 -14.97
CA ASP A 385 -32.40 29.79 -15.69
C ASP A 385 -32.37 29.61 -17.22
N ILE A 386 -31.18 29.39 -17.80
CA ILE A 386 -31.01 29.38 -19.26
C ILE A 386 -31.73 28.20 -19.93
N LEU A 387 -31.49 26.97 -19.45
CA LEU A 387 -32.10 25.77 -20.05
C LEU A 387 -33.64 25.77 -19.98
N PRO A 388 -34.30 26.17 -18.87
CA PRO A 388 -35.75 26.35 -18.83
C PRO A 388 -36.28 27.33 -19.89
N ARG A 389 -35.59 28.46 -20.09
CA ARG A 389 -35.96 29.46 -21.11
C ARG A 389 -35.80 28.94 -22.52
N LEU A 390 -34.72 28.20 -22.79
CA LEU A 390 -34.52 27.55 -24.09
C LEU A 390 -35.60 26.50 -24.36
N ARG A 391 -35.93 25.63 -23.39
CA ARG A 391 -37.04 24.67 -23.54
C ARG A 391 -38.38 25.34 -23.79
N GLN A 392 -38.65 26.47 -23.13
CA GLN A 392 -39.86 27.24 -23.41
C GLN A 392 -39.83 27.78 -24.84
N ALA A 393 -38.69 28.30 -25.32
CA ALA A 393 -38.54 28.73 -26.71
C ALA A 393 -38.72 27.56 -27.70
N GLU A 394 -38.27 26.35 -27.37
CA GLU A 394 -38.50 25.15 -28.20
C GLU A 394 -40.00 24.77 -28.23
N ALA A 395 -40.69 24.86 -27.09
CA ALA A 395 -42.13 24.67 -27.02
C ALA A 395 -42.90 25.72 -27.86
N ASP A 396 -42.33 26.92 -27.99
CA ASP A 396 -42.84 28.01 -28.84
C ASP A 396 -42.37 27.90 -30.32
N GLY A 397 -41.71 26.79 -30.69
CA GLY A 397 -41.32 26.46 -32.06
C GLY A 397 -39.93 26.92 -32.49
N LYS A 398 -39.11 27.47 -31.59
CA LYS A 398 -37.73 27.90 -31.84
C LYS A 398 -36.75 26.86 -31.31
N LYS A 399 -36.44 25.85 -32.13
CA LYS A 399 -35.54 24.76 -31.73
C LYS A 399 -34.09 25.23 -31.67
N THR A 400 -33.39 24.95 -30.57
CA THR A 400 -31.96 25.22 -30.45
C THR A 400 -31.17 24.14 -31.19
N VAL A 401 -30.20 24.52 -32.01
CA VAL A 401 -29.31 23.57 -32.71
C VAL A 401 -27.82 23.79 -32.45
N SER A 402 -27.44 24.98 -31.98
CA SER A 402 -26.07 25.26 -31.55
C SER A 402 -26.08 26.20 -30.35
N LEU A 403 -25.15 25.99 -29.42
CA LEU A 403 -24.98 26.78 -28.21
C LEU A 403 -23.50 27.14 -28.04
N GLU A 404 -23.21 28.42 -27.82
CA GLU A 404 -21.88 28.89 -27.46
C GLU A 404 -21.93 29.47 -26.03
N ILE A 405 -21.05 28.98 -25.15
CA ILE A 405 -20.89 29.47 -23.78
C ILE A 405 -19.48 30.03 -23.66
N SER A 406 -19.35 31.35 -23.60
CA SER A 406 -18.08 32.01 -23.36
C SER A 406 -17.88 32.29 -21.88
N PHE A 407 -16.66 32.12 -21.37
CA PHE A 407 -16.29 32.50 -19.99
C PHE A 407 -15.14 33.50 -19.99
N ARG A 408 -15.12 34.42 -19.03
CA ARG A 408 -13.99 35.33 -18.83
C ARG A 408 -12.87 34.58 -18.11
N PRO A 409 -11.62 34.54 -18.61
CA PRO A 409 -10.51 33.93 -17.88
C PRO A 409 -10.33 34.53 -16.49
N PHE A 410 -10.08 33.69 -15.49
CA PHE A 410 -9.91 34.12 -14.11
C PHE A 410 -8.46 34.49 -13.83
N LEU A 411 -8.12 35.77 -14.00
CA LEU A 411 -6.75 36.29 -13.90
C LEU A 411 -6.70 37.50 -12.95
N PRO A 412 -5.56 37.75 -12.28
CA PRO A 412 -5.33 38.97 -11.52
C PRO A 412 -5.54 40.24 -12.37
N GLU A 413 -5.90 41.34 -11.72
CA GLU A 413 -6.12 42.60 -12.41
C GLU A 413 -4.84 43.06 -13.15
N GLY A 414 -4.96 43.31 -14.45
CA GLY A 414 -3.84 43.69 -15.32
C GLY A 414 -3.04 42.51 -15.91
N GLU A 415 -3.36 41.26 -15.53
CA GLU A 415 -2.80 40.08 -16.16
C GLU A 415 -3.64 39.61 -17.35
N HIS A 416 -2.95 39.29 -18.45
CA HIS A 416 -3.57 38.85 -19.71
C HIS A 416 -2.91 37.58 -20.27
N VAL A 417 -1.94 37.00 -19.55
CA VAL A 417 -1.16 35.83 -19.99
C VAL A 417 -1.58 34.62 -19.19
N TRP A 418 -1.82 33.49 -19.87
CA TRP A 418 -2.12 32.22 -19.23
C TRP A 418 -0.84 31.49 -18.85
N LEU A 419 -0.75 31.09 -17.58
CA LEU A 419 0.32 30.22 -17.10
C LEU A 419 -0.16 28.76 -17.17
N ASP A 420 0.62 27.93 -17.86
CA ASP A 420 0.37 26.49 -18.01
C ASP A 420 1.59 25.74 -17.47
N GLU A 421 1.51 25.35 -16.19
CA GLU A 421 2.54 24.59 -15.47
C GLU A 421 2.42 23.08 -15.73
N ASN A 422 3.43 22.26 -15.37
CA ASN A 422 3.38 20.82 -15.60
C ASN A 422 2.57 20.11 -14.50
N GLY A 423 1.56 19.32 -14.86
CA GLY A 423 0.74 18.54 -13.91
C GLY A 423 0.81 17.03 -14.09
N ALA A 424 1.82 16.50 -14.80
CA ALA A 424 1.99 15.06 -15.05
C ALA A 424 2.29 14.23 -13.79
N THR A 425 2.88 14.84 -12.76
CA THR A 425 3.21 14.17 -11.50
C THR A 425 2.66 14.97 -10.33
N PRO A 426 1.95 14.33 -9.37
CA PRO A 426 1.47 15.02 -8.19
C PRO A 426 2.63 15.50 -7.30
N SER A 427 2.42 16.59 -6.57
CA SER A 427 3.28 17.01 -5.48
C SER A 427 2.68 16.56 -4.16
N TYR A 428 3.47 15.97 -3.26
CA TYR A 428 2.97 15.55 -1.95
C TYR A 428 2.83 16.73 -0.95
N ALA A 429 3.36 17.92 -1.28
CA ALA A 429 3.33 19.05 -0.36
C ALA A 429 3.21 20.41 -1.08
N ASN A 430 2.39 21.29 -0.50
CA ASN A 430 2.31 22.70 -0.86
C ASN A 430 3.14 23.55 0.12
N LEU A 431 4.45 23.61 -0.10
CA LEU A 431 5.41 24.33 0.77
C LEU A 431 5.90 25.65 0.19
N SER A 432 5.51 25.97 -1.05
CA SER A 432 5.98 27.17 -1.75
C SER A 432 5.10 28.37 -1.42
N GLY A 433 5.68 29.41 -0.80
CA GLY A 433 5.00 30.67 -0.53
C GLY A 433 6.00 31.77 -0.24
N ASN A 434 6.23 32.65 -1.21
CA ASN A 434 7.00 33.89 -1.05
C ASN A 434 6.24 35.09 -1.67
N ASP A 435 5.00 34.87 -2.10
CA ASP A 435 4.22 35.83 -2.87
C ASP A 435 2.77 35.83 -2.38
N PRO A 436 2.39 36.79 -1.52
CA PRO A 436 1.02 36.89 -1.02
C PRO A 436 0.00 37.29 -2.09
N GLU A 437 0.43 37.75 -3.26
CA GLU A 437 -0.47 38.16 -4.35
C GLU A 437 -0.68 37.06 -5.40
N LYS A 438 0.06 35.95 -5.31
CA LYS A 438 -0.13 34.78 -6.18
C LYS A 438 -1.52 34.19 -5.99
N TRP A 439 -2.24 33.93 -7.08
CA TRP A 439 -3.52 33.21 -7.05
C TRP A 439 -3.31 31.70 -7.22
N TYR A 440 -4.05 30.88 -6.47
CA TYR A 440 -4.09 29.43 -6.69
C TYR A 440 -5.08 29.02 -7.78
N ASP A 441 -6.11 29.83 -8.00
CA ASP A 441 -7.14 29.62 -9.01
C ASP A 441 -6.54 29.53 -10.42
N LEU A 442 -7.04 28.58 -11.21
CA LEU A 442 -6.61 28.42 -12.59
C LEU A 442 -7.28 29.47 -13.49
N PRO A 443 -6.61 29.90 -14.60
CA PRO A 443 -7.22 30.79 -15.59
C PRO A 443 -8.55 30.29 -16.15
N ILE A 444 -8.73 28.97 -16.18
CA ILE A 444 -9.93 28.29 -16.68
C ILE A 444 -10.98 28.02 -15.60
N ARG A 445 -10.82 28.50 -14.36
CA ARG A 445 -11.71 28.16 -13.24
C ARG A 445 -13.19 28.21 -13.56
N TYR A 446 -13.66 29.27 -14.23
CA TYR A 446 -15.07 29.38 -14.58
C TYR A 446 -15.54 28.35 -15.60
N LEU A 447 -14.66 27.86 -16.49
CA LEU A 447 -14.95 26.67 -17.28
C LEU A 447 -15.04 25.42 -16.38
N GLN A 448 -14.19 25.31 -15.36
CA GLN A 448 -14.22 24.19 -14.43
C GLN A 448 -15.53 24.14 -13.63
N GLU A 449 -15.99 25.28 -13.11
CA GLU A 449 -17.26 25.41 -12.40
C GLU A 449 -18.49 25.11 -13.27
N LEU A 450 -18.35 25.10 -14.60
CA LEU A 450 -19.38 24.67 -15.53
C LEU A 450 -19.44 23.15 -15.71
N TYR A 451 -18.41 22.37 -15.36
CA TYR A 451 -18.49 20.91 -15.49
C TYR A 451 -19.57 20.32 -14.53
N PRO A 452 -20.38 19.31 -14.94
CA PRO A 452 -20.51 18.67 -16.25
C PRO A 452 -21.71 19.20 -17.08
N VAL A 453 -21.87 20.53 -17.23
CA VAL A 453 -23.05 21.15 -17.89
C VAL A 453 -23.31 20.64 -19.30
N LEU A 454 -22.28 20.15 -20.00
CA LEU A 454 -22.39 19.60 -21.35
C LEU A 454 -23.41 18.44 -21.40
N ASP A 455 -23.34 17.50 -20.45
CA ASP A 455 -24.25 16.36 -20.36
C ASP A 455 -25.68 16.80 -20.01
N VAL A 456 -25.80 17.86 -19.20
CA VAL A 456 -27.10 18.45 -18.83
C VAL A 456 -27.76 19.11 -20.04
N ILE A 457 -27.01 19.86 -20.83
CA ILE A 457 -27.51 20.54 -22.03
C ILE A 457 -27.94 19.52 -23.10
N GLU A 458 -27.09 18.52 -23.40
CA GLU A 458 -27.40 17.49 -24.38
C GLU A 458 -28.69 16.75 -24.00
N ARG A 459 -28.80 16.32 -22.74
CA ARG A 459 -29.98 15.62 -22.23
C ARG A 459 -31.25 16.48 -22.30
N GLN A 460 -31.17 17.77 -21.94
CA GLN A 460 -32.35 18.64 -21.82
C GLN A 460 -32.81 19.25 -23.16
N LEU A 461 -31.90 19.46 -24.12
CA LEU A 461 -32.21 20.07 -25.43
C LEU A 461 -32.11 19.09 -26.61
N GLY A 462 -31.45 17.94 -26.43
CA GLY A 462 -31.22 16.96 -27.49
C GLY A 462 -30.29 17.44 -28.60
N ILE A 463 -29.40 18.39 -28.29
CA ILE A 463 -28.34 18.86 -29.20
C ILE A 463 -27.06 18.05 -28.96
N ALA A 464 -26.36 17.68 -30.04
CA ALA A 464 -25.13 16.91 -29.94
C ALA A 464 -24.00 17.72 -29.28
N LYS A 465 -23.12 17.07 -28.52
CA LYS A 465 -22.01 17.70 -27.77
C LYS A 465 -21.09 18.56 -28.65
N GLU A 466 -20.92 18.23 -29.93
CA GLU A 466 -20.10 18.98 -30.87
C GLU A 466 -20.70 20.34 -31.24
N GLN A 467 -22.02 20.49 -31.08
CA GLN A 467 -22.74 21.75 -31.30
C GLN A 467 -22.74 22.67 -30.07
N ILE A 468 -22.08 22.25 -29.00
CA ILE A 468 -21.87 23.02 -27.78
C ILE A 468 -20.39 23.43 -27.73
N ALA A 469 -20.15 24.72 -27.87
CA ALA A 469 -18.81 25.30 -27.90
C ALA A 469 -18.54 26.11 -26.64
N PHE A 470 -17.31 26.00 -26.13
CA PHE A 470 -16.78 26.87 -25.09
C PHE A 470 -15.74 27.81 -25.69
N SER A 471 -15.78 29.08 -25.31
CA SER A 471 -14.84 30.11 -25.81
C SER A 471 -14.46 31.09 -24.69
N THR A 472 -13.40 31.88 -24.90
CA THR A 472 -13.07 32.99 -24.01
C THR A 472 -13.93 34.20 -24.32
N TYR A 473 -14.47 34.85 -23.29
CA TYR A 473 -15.21 36.08 -23.47
C TYR A 473 -14.27 37.29 -23.56
N GLU A 474 -14.21 37.92 -24.74
CA GLU A 474 -13.40 39.12 -25.01
C GLU A 474 -14.23 40.41 -25.12
N GLY A 475 -15.53 40.33 -24.81
CA GLY A 475 -16.42 41.48 -24.92
C GLY A 475 -16.27 42.49 -23.78
N VAL A 476 -16.85 43.68 -23.97
CA VAL A 476 -16.76 44.80 -23.00
C VAL A 476 -17.77 44.72 -21.85
N ARG A 477 -18.75 43.80 -21.90
CA ARG A 477 -19.74 43.68 -20.82
C ARG A 477 -19.06 43.13 -19.58
N ASP A 478 -19.41 43.65 -18.41
CA ASP A 478 -18.92 43.09 -17.16
C ASP A 478 -19.70 41.82 -16.81
N CYS A 479 -19.15 40.66 -17.19
CA CYS A 479 -19.75 39.36 -16.97
C CYS A 479 -18.67 38.28 -16.81
N THR A 480 -19.05 37.21 -16.13
CA THR A 480 -18.28 35.98 -16.00
C THR A 480 -18.58 35.03 -17.15
N TYR A 481 -19.87 34.87 -17.47
CA TYR A 481 -20.35 33.99 -18.53
C TYR A 481 -21.21 34.75 -19.53
N PHE A 482 -21.14 34.34 -20.80
CA PHE A 482 -21.99 34.82 -21.88
C PHE A 482 -22.49 33.63 -22.70
N VAL A 483 -23.78 33.53 -22.95
CA VAL A 483 -24.38 32.42 -23.71
C VAL A 483 -25.09 32.94 -24.95
N THR A 484 -24.91 32.23 -26.07
CA THR A 484 -25.64 32.46 -27.33
C THR A 484 -26.22 31.15 -27.84
N ALA A 485 -27.54 31.09 -27.98
CA ALA A 485 -28.26 29.96 -28.57
C ALA A 485 -28.78 30.33 -29.96
N LYS A 486 -28.64 29.45 -30.95
CA LYS A 486 -29.08 29.68 -32.33
C LYS A 486 -29.98 28.57 -32.88
N ASP A 487 -30.86 28.95 -33.80
CA ASP A 487 -31.74 28.05 -34.56
C ASP A 487 -31.08 27.49 -35.83
N GLN A 488 -31.83 26.68 -36.60
CA GLN A 488 -31.35 26.06 -37.85
C GLN A 488 -30.97 27.08 -38.93
N GLU A 489 -31.61 28.24 -38.97
CA GLU A 489 -31.28 29.32 -39.89
C GLU A 489 -30.10 30.19 -39.41
N GLY A 490 -29.59 29.93 -38.21
CA GLY A 490 -28.50 30.67 -37.59
C GLY A 490 -28.94 31.96 -36.87
N ASN A 491 -30.23 32.16 -36.65
CA ASN A 491 -30.74 33.30 -35.89
C ASN A 491 -30.54 33.06 -34.38
N THR A 492 -30.22 34.13 -33.66
CA THR A 492 -30.16 34.10 -32.19
C THR A 492 -31.54 33.87 -31.59
N ILE A 493 -31.70 32.79 -30.84
CA ILE A 493 -32.88 32.46 -30.03
C ILE A 493 -32.79 33.20 -28.69
N LEU A 494 -31.62 33.14 -28.07
CA LEU A 494 -31.35 33.70 -26.75
C LEU A 494 -29.89 34.15 -26.68
N GLU A 495 -29.69 35.34 -26.11
CA GLU A 495 -28.39 35.86 -25.68
C GLU A 495 -28.54 36.31 -24.24
N ASP A 496 -27.63 35.88 -23.37
CA ASP A 496 -27.65 36.28 -21.96
C ASP A 496 -26.25 36.28 -21.35
N SER A 497 -26.09 36.95 -20.21
CA SER A 497 -24.82 37.07 -19.50
C SER A 497 -25.01 36.99 -18.01
N TYR A 498 -24.04 36.40 -17.32
CA TYR A 498 -24.07 36.24 -15.87
C TYR A 498 -22.74 36.66 -15.24
N LEU A 499 -22.80 37.31 -14.07
CA LEU A 499 -21.64 37.74 -13.29
C LEU A 499 -21.56 36.94 -11.99
N ALA A 500 -20.65 35.98 -11.89
CA ALA A 500 -20.47 35.20 -10.67
C ALA A 500 -19.81 36.03 -9.56
N ALA A 501 -20.14 35.73 -8.31
CA ALA A 501 -19.52 36.36 -7.15
C ALA A 501 -18.59 35.40 -6.41
N CYS A 502 -17.40 35.91 -6.05
CA CYS A 502 -16.45 35.25 -5.15
C CYS A 502 -16.05 36.18 -3.99
N SER A 503 -15.55 35.61 -2.91
CA SER A 503 -14.75 36.33 -1.92
C SER A 503 -13.26 36.20 -2.27
N GLU A 504 -12.40 37.06 -1.71
CA GLU A 504 -10.93 36.96 -1.84
C GLU A 504 -10.37 36.77 -0.43
N ARG A 505 -9.47 35.78 -0.28
CA ARG A 505 -8.81 35.53 1.01
C ARG A 505 -7.46 34.84 0.82
N PRO A 506 -6.57 34.86 1.84
CA PRO A 506 -5.40 34.00 1.86
C PRO A 506 -5.78 32.52 1.79
N TYR A 507 -4.94 31.69 1.17
CA TYR A 507 -5.10 30.22 1.20
C TYR A 507 -5.08 29.69 2.65
N LEU A 508 -4.07 30.13 3.41
CA LEU A 508 -3.92 29.85 4.83
C LEU A 508 -3.78 31.17 5.59
N ASP A 509 -4.72 31.48 6.49
CA ASP A 509 -4.74 32.71 7.30
C ASP A 509 -3.47 32.85 8.16
N ALA A 510 -2.91 31.71 8.62
CA ALA A 510 -1.67 31.67 9.38
C ALA A 510 -0.41 31.96 8.53
N TYR A 511 -0.48 31.77 7.21
CA TYR A 511 0.63 31.89 6.26
C TYR A 511 0.18 32.65 4.99
N PRO A 512 -0.15 33.95 5.11
CA PRO A 512 -0.70 34.71 3.99
C PRO A 512 0.28 34.89 2.82
N ASP A 513 1.57 34.68 3.03
CA ASP A 513 2.62 34.66 2.01
C ASP A 513 2.53 33.46 1.04
N MET A 514 1.63 32.50 1.30
CA MET A 514 1.37 31.36 0.41
C MET A 514 0.49 31.71 -0.80
N GLY A 515 -0.18 32.87 -0.80
CA GLY A 515 -1.05 33.31 -1.88
C GLY A 515 -2.53 33.33 -1.50
N LYS A 516 -3.37 33.59 -2.52
CA LYS A 516 -4.81 33.85 -2.41
C LYS A 516 -5.65 32.80 -3.11
N VAL A 517 -6.88 32.68 -2.63
CA VAL A 517 -7.95 31.84 -3.16
C VAL A 517 -9.25 32.64 -3.21
N HIS A 518 -10.17 32.24 -4.08
CA HIS A 518 -11.38 33.02 -4.32
C HIS A 518 -12.69 32.23 -4.25
N PRO A 519 -13.03 31.54 -3.14
CA PRO A 519 -14.21 30.69 -3.08
C PRO A 519 -15.50 31.43 -3.50
N ALA A 520 -16.45 30.70 -4.08
CA ALA A 520 -17.72 31.29 -4.49
C ALA A 520 -18.50 31.81 -3.27
N THR A 521 -19.16 32.96 -3.40
CA THR A 521 -19.89 33.60 -2.30
C THR A 521 -21.31 33.98 -2.70
N GLY A 522 -22.19 34.09 -1.71
CA GLY A 522 -23.58 34.48 -1.93
C GLY A 522 -23.74 35.97 -2.18
N TYR A 523 -24.91 36.36 -2.70
CA TYR A 523 -25.26 37.76 -2.91
C TYR A 523 -26.77 38.01 -2.95
N VAL A 524 -27.15 39.28 -2.75
CA VAL A 524 -28.45 39.84 -3.12
C VAL A 524 -28.21 41.04 -4.04
N ARG A 525 -28.70 40.93 -5.27
CA ARG A 525 -28.67 41.98 -6.29
C ARG A 525 -30.08 42.47 -6.54
N VAL A 526 -30.30 43.78 -6.44
CA VAL A 526 -31.63 44.38 -6.62
C VAL A 526 -31.59 45.64 -7.48
N SER A 527 -32.61 45.80 -8.32
CA SER A 527 -32.97 47.06 -8.99
C SER A 527 -34.46 47.34 -8.77
N ILE A 528 -34.80 48.57 -8.32
CA ILE A 528 -36.17 49.03 -8.07
C ILE A 528 -36.43 50.24 -8.97
N GLY A 529 -37.54 50.25 -9.71
CA GLY A 529 -37.95 51.40 -10.53
C GLY A 529 -36.97 51.80 -11.64
N GLY A 530 -36.08 50.88 -12.05
CA GLY A 530 -35.01 51.17 -13.01
C GLY A 530 -33.77 51.86 -12.41
N GLU A 531 -33.65 51.93 -11.09
CA GLU A 531 -32.42 52.36 -10.42
C GLU A 531 -31.23 51.42 -10.73
N ALA A 532 -30.01 51.94 -10.59
CA ALA A 532 -28.78 51.16 -10.74
C ALA A 532 -28.81 49.93 -9.81
N LEU A 533 -28.35 48.80 -10.34
CA LEU A 533 -28.26 47.53 -9.63
C LEU A 533 -27.38 47.71 -8.38
N ARG A 534 -27.91 47.33 -7.22
CA ARG A 534 -27.15 47.29 -5.96
C ARG A 534 -26.87 45.84 -5.60
N GLU A 535 -25.62 45.53 -5.30
CA GLU A 535 -25.19 44.21 -4.82
C GLU A 535 -24.84 44.30 -3.33
N THR A 536 -25.28 43.30 -2.57
CA THR A 536 -24.82 43.02 -1.20
C THR A 536 -24.33 41.58 -1.15
N LYS A 537 -23.06 41.36 -0.81
CA LYS A 537 -22.52 40.01 -0.61
C LYS A 537 -23.13 39.36 0.64
N ILE A 538 -23.36 38.06 0.57
CA ILE A 538 -23.83 37.21 1.66
C ILE A 538 -22.78 36.13 1.87
N THR A 539 -22.05 36.21 2.97
CA THR A 539 -21.12 35.14 3.37
C THR A 539 -21.89 33.83 3.51
N THR A 540 -21.40 32.77 2.88
CA THR A 540 -22.09 31.48 2.89
C THR A 540 -21.97 30.76 4.23
N ASP A 541 -22.77 29.71 4.43
CA ASP A 541 -22.64 28.81 5.58
C ASP A 541 -21.22 28.20 5.68
N LEU A 542 -20.68 27.70 4.56
CA LEU A 542 -19.34 27.11 4.50
C LEU A 542 -18.22 28.13 4.72
N GLU A 543 -18.33 29.35 4.18
CA GLU A 543 -17.35 30.42 4.42
C GLU A 543 -17.21 30.73 5.93
N ARG A 544 -18.32 30.77 6.66
CA ARG A 544 -18.30 31.02 8.11
C ARG A 544 -17.68 29.86 8.90
N ILE A 545 -17.95 28.62 8.51
CA ILE A 545 -17.30 27.46 9.14
C ILE A 545 -15.79 27.50 8.87
N TRP A 546 -15.41 27.85 7.66
CA TRP A 546 -14.01 27.97 7.24
C TRP A 546 -13.24 29.04 8.01
N GLU A 547 -13.87 30.20 8.29
CA GLU A 547 -13.31 31.25 9.15
C GLU A 547 -13.00 30.73 10.56
N ILE A 548 -13.91 29.96 11.17
CA ILE A 548 -13.68 29.35 12.50
C ILE A 548 -12.57 28.30 12.43
N TYR A 549 -12.58 27.47 11.39
CA TYR A 549 -11.57 26.42 11.22
C TYR A 549 -10.15 26.99 11.16
N GLN A 550 -9.92 28.00 10.31
CA GLN A 550 -8.60 28.62 10.18
C GLN A 550 -8.25 29.53 11.36
N GLY A 551 -9.17 30.41 11.76
CA GLY A 551 -8.92 31.45 12.75
C GLY A 551 -8.94 30.99 14.20
N GLU A 552 -9.59 29.86 14.51
CA GLU A 552 -9.65 29.32 15.87
C GLU A 552 -9.09 27.89 15.96
N VAL A 553 -9.58 26.95 15.17
CA VAL A 553 -9.27 25.51 15.36
C VAL A 553 -7.79 25.20 15.08
N LEU A 554 -7.25 25.68 13.95
CA LEU A 554 -5.83 25.46 13.61
C LEU A 554 -4.89 26.18 14.59
N LEU A 555 -5.29 27.36 15.11
CA LEU A 555 -4.50 28.10 16.11
C LEU A 555 -4.55 27.44 17.49
N ASP A 556 -5.69 26.86 17.88
CA ASP A 556 -5.83 26.06 19.09
C ASP A 556 -4.91 24.82 19.04
N LEU A 557 -4.83 24.15 17.88
CA LEU A 557 -3.91 23.03 17.68
C LEU A 557 -2.46 23.44 17.84
N LYS A 558 -2.05 24.55 17.20
CA LYS A 558 -0.71 25.10 17.38
C LYS A 558 -0.42 25.39 18.85
N THR A 559 -1.34 26.04 19.55
CA THR A 559 -1.21 26.34 20.99
C THR A 559 -1.10 25.07 21.82
N PHE A 560 -1.88 24.03 21.50
CA PHE A 560 -1.77 22.72 22.14
C PHE A 560 -0.38 22.10 21.93
N LEU A 561 0.17 22.15 20.72
CA LEU A 561 1.50 21.62 20.43
C LEU A 561 2.61 22.37 21.18
N GLU A 562 2.57 23.70 21.15
CA GLU A 562 3.53 24.56 21.87
C GLU A 562 3.43 24.34 23.39
N GLY A 563 2.23 24.12 23.93
CA GLY A 563 2.02 23.78 25.33
C GLY A 563 2.52 22.39 25.70
N LYS A 564 2.41 21.41 24.79
CA LYS A 564 2.82 20.01 25.02
C LYS A 564 4.34 19.81 24.91
N TYR A 565 4.98 20.43 23.93
CA TYR A 565 6.39 20.17 23.59
C TYR A 565 7.32 21.38 23.81
N GLY A 566 6.79 22.57 24.11
CA GLY A 566 7.56 23.80 24.24
C GLY A 566 8.04 24.34 22.88
N GLU A 567 9.16 25.06 22.88
CA GLU A 567 9.66 25.79 21.68
C GLU A 567 10.34 24.90 20.62
N LYS A 568 10.63 23.62 20.92
CA LYS A 568 11.38 22.72 20.02
C LYS A 568 10.55 21.51 19.62
N ILE A 569 9.75 21.67 18.57
CA ILE A 569 8.93 20.62 17.98
C ILE A 569 9.67 20.06 16.75
N CYS A 570 9.79 18.75 16.63
CA CYS A 570 10.46 18.08 15.50
C CYS A 570 9.64 16.91 14.93
N ALA A 571 10.02 16.45 13.73
CA ALA A 571 9.24 15.45 13.00
C ALA A 571 9.19 14.09 13.71
N SER A 572 10.21 13.75 14.51
CA SER A 572 10.27 12.49 15.26
C SER A 572 9.29 12.37 16.43
N GLN A 573 8.62 13.48 16.80
CA GLN A 573 7.58 13.49 17.84
C GLN A 573 6.18 13.19 17.30
N GLN A 574 6.05 13.00 15.99
CA GLN A 574 4.78 12.64 15.36
C GLN A 574 4.37 11.19 15.69
N PRO A 575 3.06 10.91 15.84
CA PRO A 575 1.96 11.87 15.77
C PRO A 575 1.84 12.73 17.03
N PHE A 576 1.46 13.98 16.87
CA PHE A 576 1.35 14.93 17.97
C PHE A 576 0.04 14.79 18.76
N PHE A 577 -1.02 14.34 18.08
CA PHE A 577 -2.33 14.03 18.64
C PHE A 577 -2.87 12.74 18.00
N SER A 578 -3.89 12.12 18.61
CA SER A 578 -4.52 10.94 18.04
C SER A 578 -5.47 11.34 16.91
N ARG A 579 -6.40 12.26 17.20
CA ARG A 579 -7.44 12.66 16.25
C ARG A 579 -7.99 14.06 16.52
N LEU A 580 -8.19 14.81 15.45
CA LEU A 580 -9.02 16.02 15.38
C LEU A 580 -10.30 15.66 14.63
N SER A 581 -11.46 15.65 15.31
CA SER A 581 -12.76 15.43 14.65
C SER A 581 -13.42 16.77 14.35
N LEU A 582 -13.85 16.96 13.10
CA LEU A 582 -14.55 18.14 12.60
C LEU A 582 -15.95 17.72 12.17
N GLU A 583 -16.89 17.73 13.11
CA GLU A 583 -18.27 17.29 12.88
C GLU A 583 -19.14 18.48 12.46
N ILE A 584 -19.68 18.43 11.25
CA ILE A 584 -20.40 19.55 10.64
C ILE A 584 -21.78 19.10 10.18
N GLU A 585 -22.81 19.84 10.58
CA GLU A 585 -24.15 19.79 9.97
C GLU A 585 -24.35 21.07 9.15
N ALA A 586 -24.66 20.96 7.86
CA ALA A 586 -24.88 22.13 6.98
C ALA A 586 -25.96 21.85 5.91
N SER A 587 -26.61 22.91 5.45
CA SER A 587 -27.78 22.88 4.54
C SER A 587 -27.37 22.96 3.06
N GLU A 588 -26.39 22.16 2.68
CA GLU A 588 -25.64 22.31 1.42
C GLU A 588 -26.02 21.24 0.35
N PRO A 589 -25.79 21.55 -0.95
CA PRO A 589 -25.91 20.62 -2.05
C PRO A 589 -25.05 19.37 -1.87
N ASP A 590 -25.66 18.23 -2.17
CA ASP A 590 -25.02 16.91 -2.17
C ASP A 590 -25.91 15.96 -2.96
N GLU A 591 -25.73 15.97 -4.29
CA GLU A 591 -26.58 15.26 -5.23
C GLU A 591 -25.72 14.51 -6.27
N ARG A 592 -26.04 13.24 -6.51
CA ARG A 592 -25.45 12.47 -7.62
C ARG A 592 -26.15 12.84 -8.93
N LEU A 593 -25.35 13.14 -9.95
CA LEU A 593 -25.86 13.50 -11.28
C LEU A 593 -26.12 12.25 -12.13
N GLU A 594 -26.86 12.42 -13.22
CA GLU A 594 -27.15 11.35 -14.20
C GLU A 594 -25.98 11.10 -15.17
N SER A 595 -24.89 11.86 -15.07
CA SER A 595 -23.67 11.72 -15.88
C SER A 595 -22.61 10.91 -15.13
N ARG A 596 -22.22 9.76 -15.72
CA ARG A 596 -21.12 8.90 -15.22
C ARG A 596 -21.21 8.66 -13.69
N GLU A 597 -20.20 9.11 -12.94
CA GLU A 597 -20.13 9.09 -11.48
C GLU A 597 -20.11 10.51 -10.88
N ASP A 598 -20.51 11.53 -11.65
CA ASP A 598 -20.41 12.95 -11.25
C ASP A 598 -21.32 13.32 -10.09
N LEU A 599 -20.84 14.23 -9.25
CA LEU A 599 -21.56 14.79 -8.11
C LEU A 599 -21.70 16.32 -8.25
N PHE A 600 -22.83 16.85 -7.79
CA PHE A 600 -22.98 18.26 -7.47
C PHE A 600 -23.04 18.38 -5.94
N SER A 601 -21.87 18.50 -5.30
CA SER A 601 -21.75 18.43 -3.85
C SER A 601 -20.70 19.40 -3.30
N SER A 602 -21.16 20.52 -2.72
CA SER A 602 -20.27 21.40 -1.97
C SER A 602 -19.79 20.76 -0.67
N LEU A 603 -20.52 19.76 -0.15
CA LEU A 603 -20.11 19.01 1.04
C LEU A 603 -18.93 18.07 0.78
N ASP A 604 -18.91 17.34 -0.34
CA ASP A 604 -17.74 16.52 -0.72
C ASP A 604 -16.51 17.41 -0.96
N ALA A 605 -16.65 18.52 -1.70
CA ALA A 605 -15.57 19.48 -1.89
C ALA A 605 -15.04 20.08 -0.58
N PHE A 606 -15.95 20.44 0.35
CA PHE A 606 -15.56 21.01 1.64
C PHE A 606 -14.92 20.00 2.58
N HIS A 607 -15.33 18.72 2.50
CA HIS A 607 -14.66 17.62 3.20
C HIS A 607 -13.18 17.56 2.80
N GLU A 608 -12.88 17.65 1.50
CA GLU A 608 -11.53 17.64 0.95
C GLU A 608 -10.73 18.88 1.35
N ASP A 609 -11.32 20.08 1.29
CA ASP A 609 -10.73 21.33 1.79
C ASP A 609 -10.27 21.23 3.24
N LEU A 610 -11.15 20.79 4.15
CA LEU A 610 -10.83 20.68 5.58
C LEU A 610 -9.66 19.71 5.84
N TYR A 611 -9.60 18.60 5.10
CA TYR A 611 -8.53 17.64 5.26
C TYR A 611 -7.20 18.20 4.75
N PHE A 612 -7.11 18.57 3.47
CA PHE A 612 -5.84 18.94 2.85
C PHE A 612 -5.26 20.23 3.42
N VAL A 613 -6.08 21.27 3.63
CA VAL A 613 -5.60 22.53 4.20
C VAL A 613 -5.13 22.33 5.65
N GLY A 614 -5.80 21.46 6.40
CA GLY A 614 -5.32 21.02 7.71
C GLY A 614 -3.94 20.35 7.66
N THR A 615 -3.71 19.46 6.68
CA THR A 615 -2.38 18.85 6.51
C THR A 615 -1.32 19.85 6.06
N ASP A 616 -1.65 20.76 5.15
CA ASP A 616 -0.74 21.80 4.67
C ASP A 616 -0.35 22.78 5.78
N PHE A 617 -1.26 23.08 6.70
CA PHE A 617 -0.97 23.86 7.90
C PHE A 617 0.18 23.24 8.71
N PHE A 618 0.14 21.93 8.98
CA PHE A 618 1.18 21.24 9.75
C PHE A 618 2.48 21.09 8.96
N LYS A 619 2.42 20.75 7.67
CA LYS A 619 3.61 20.67 6.80
C LYS A 619 4.37 22.01 6.79
N ASN A 620 3.65 23.12 6.61
CA ASN A 620 4.24 24.47 6.64
C ASN A 620 4.71 24.86 8.04
N TYR A 621 3.98 24.48 9.09
CA TYR A 621 4.41 24.71 10.46
C TYR A 621 5.75 24.05 10.76
N GLY A 622 5.93 22.77 10.45
CA GLY A 622 7.19 22.06 10.64
C GLY A 622 8.34 22.64 9.82
N MET A 623 8.10 22.92 8.53
CA MET A 623 9.12 23.52 7.66
C MET A 623 9.61 24.87 8.17
N ARG A 624 8.73 25.71 8.72
CA ARG A 624 9.10 27.02 9.28
C ARG A 624 9.75 26.93 10.67
N GLN A 625 9.35 25.96 11.49
CA GLN A 625 9.85 25.82 12.87
C GLN A 625 11.19 25.08 12.95
N CYS A 626 11.35 23.98 12.22
CA CYS A 626 12.52 23.11 12.32
C CYS A 626 13.09 22.63 10.98
N GLY A 627 12.52 23.05 9.85
CA GLY A 627 13.01 22.67 8.51
C GLY A 627 12.62 21.25 8.09
N GLU A 628 11.72 20.60 8.82
CA GLU A 628 11.20 19.25 8.53
C GLU A 628 9.68 19.30 8.36
N MET A 629 9.13 18.56 7.39
CA MET A 629 7.69 18.48 7.21
C MET A 629 7.03 17.69 8.35
N PHE A 630 5.91 18.20 8.87
CA PHE A 630 5.02 17.42 9.71
C PHE A 630 3.90 16.81 8.86
N ASP A 631 4.17 15.61 8.34
CA ASP A 631 3.30 14.87 7.40
C ASP A 631 2.56 13.67 8.02
N ALA A 632 2.61 13.54 9.34
CA ALA A 632 1.82 12.62 10.15
C ALA A 632 1.41 13.26 11.51
N PRO A 633 0.81 14.45 11.53
CA PRO A 633 0.53 15.18 12.77
C PRO A 633 -0.46 14.44 13.70
N GLY A 634 -1.27 13.54 13.14
CA GLY A 634 -2.43 12.92 13.76
C GLY A 634 -3.60 12.93 12.77
N LEU A 635 -4.65 12.14 13.02
CA LEU A 635 -5.78 12.05 12.09
C LEU A 635 -6.63 13.33 12.12
N ILE A 636 -6.66 14.09 11.04
CA ILE A 636 -7.62 15.18 10.83
C ILE A 636 -8.84 14.60 10.13
N LEU A 637 -9.99 14.55 10.82
CA LEU A 637 -11.16 13.81 10.35
C LEU A 637 -12.41 14.69 10.24
N PRO A 638 -12.71 15.19 9.02
CA PRO A 638 -13.99 15.78 8.70
C PRO A 638 -15.12 14.75 8.69
N ILE A 639 -16.25 15.09 9.31
CA ILE A 639 -17.48 14.28 9.34
C ILE A 639 -18.63 15.22 9.06
N LEU A 640 -19.04 15.30 7.79
CA LEU A 640 -20.05 16.24 7.32
C LEU A 640 -21.38 15.52 7.17
N LYS A 641 -22.47 16.21 7.52
CA LYS A 641 -23.83 15.73 7.34
C LYS A 641 -24.72 16.82 6.78
N LYS A 642 -25.51 16.45 5.79
CA LYS A 642 -26.52 17.32 5.21
C LYS A 642 -27.70 17.50 6.16
N LYS A 643 -28.06 18.75 6.44
CA LYS A 643 -29.20 19.09 7.31
C LYS A 643 -29.74 20.48 7.02
N GLU A 644 -31.03 20.57 6.70
CA GLU A 644 -31.72 21.85 6.46
C GLU A 644 -31.68 22.73 7.73
N GLY A 645 -31.24 23.99 7.57
CA GLY A 645 -31.22 25.00 8.63
C GLY A 645 -29.82 25.48 9.02
N PRO A 646 -29.69 26.18 10.17
CA PRO A 646 -28.43 26.81 10.57
C PRO A 646 -27.31 25.78 10.76
N PRO A 647 -26.07 26.10 10.32
CA PRO A 647 -24.98 25.15 10.44
C PRO A 647 -24.54 24.97 11.89
N LYS A 648 -24.10 23.75 12.19
CA LYS A 648 -23.49 23.38 13.47
C LYS A 648 -22.11 22.81 13.22
N PHE A 649 -21.14 23.29 13.99
CA PHE A 649 -19.76 22.81 13.89
C PHE A 649 -19.26 22.40 15.26
N ARG A 650 -18.98 21.11 15.45
CA ARG A 650 -18.39 20.56 16.66
C ARG A 650 -16.97 20.09 16.39
N VAL A 651 -16.04 20.55 17.22
CA VAL A 651 -14.62 20.24 17.15
C VAL A 651 -14.22 19.46 18.37
N THR A 652 -13.58 18.33 18.16
CA THR A 652 -13.03 17.48 19.22
C THR A 652 -11.55 17.24 18.95
N LEU A 653 -10.70 17.53 19.94
CA LEU A 653 -9.30 17.13 19.93
C LEU A 653 -9.07 16.00 20.94
N ASP A 654 -8.57 14.87 20.45
CA ASP A 654 -8.12 13.74 21.25
C ASP A 654 -6.61 13.54 21.09
N ASP A 655 -5.89 13.46 22.21
CA ASP A 655 -4.49 13.06 22.27
C ASP A 655 -4.37 11.53 22.37
N VAL A 656 -3.16 11.00 22.26
CA VAL A 656 -2.86 9.60 22.60
C VAL A 656 -2.93 9.39 24.12
N MET A 657 -3.30 8.18 24.54
CA MET A 657 -3.33 7.81 25.97
C MET A 657 -1.93 7.82 26.60
N ALA A 658 -0.89 7.44 25.84
CA ALA A 658 0.51 7.60 26.19
C ALA A 658 1.40 7.68 24.92
N GLU A 659 2.62 8.23 25.02
CA GLU A 659 3.54 8.36 23.88
C GLU A 659 4.08 7.01 23.35
N GLY A 660 3.98 5.97 24.17
CA GLY A 660 4.42 4.63 23.82
C GLY A 660 4.00 3.62 24.89
N PRO A 661 4.33 2.34 24.69
CA PRO A 661 4.02 1.31 25.68
C PRO A 661 4.72 1.57 27.02
N VAL A 662 3.93 1.60 28.10
CA VAL A 662 4.43 1.85 29.46
C VAL A 662 3.55 1.18 30.51
N ILE A 663 4.17 0.63 31.55
CA ILE A 663 3.47 0.11 32.73
C ILE A 663 3.75 1.07 33.88
N LEU A 664 2.70 1.65 34.44
CA LEU A 664 2.74 2.56 35.58
C LEU A 664 2.23 1.87 36.85
N THR A 665 2.82 2.22 37.98
CA THR A 665 2.21 1.96 39.29
C THR A 665 0.92 2.78 39.45
N LYS A 666 0.08 2.44 40.43
CA LYS A 666 -1.15 3.19 40.70
C LYS A 666 -0.93 4.68 41.05
N ASP A 667 0.23 5.03 41.60
CA ASP A 667 0.65 6.40 41.89
C ASP A 667 1.30 7.11 40.67
N GLY A 668 1.40 6.43 39.52
CA GLY A 668 1.86 7.01 38.25
C GLY A 668 3.37 6.92 38.00
N ALA A 669 4.14 6.23 38.85
CA ALA A 669 5.55 6.00 38.61
C ALA A 669 5.78 4.93 37.53
N VAL A 670 6.80 5.13 36.69
CA VAL A 670 7.14 4.16 35.62
C VAL A 670 7.71 2.89 36.24
N ALA A 671 6.98 1.78 36.11
CA ALA A 671 7.42 0.46 36.56
C ALA A 671 8.20 -0.29 35.46
N ALA A 672 7.81 -0.13 34.20
CA ALA A 672 8.52 -0.67 33.03
C ALA A 672 8.20 0.13 31.75
N ASN A 673 9.17 0.21 30.84
CA ASN A 673 9.06 0.85 29.54
C ASN A 673 9.91 0.12 28.48
N VAL A 674 9.73 0.52 27.22
CA VAL A 674 10.43 -0.02 26.06
C VAL A 674 11.96 0.08 26.21
N LYS A 675 12.65 -0.99 25.79
CA LYS A 675 14.12 -1.10 25.77
C LYS A 675 14.66 -1.11 24.35
N LYS A 676 15.95 -0.86 24.22
CA LYS A 676 16.69 -0.95 22.94
C LYS A 676 16.90 -2.41 22.54
N ARG A 677 16.65 -2.72 21.26
CA ARG A 677 16.77 -4.08 20.67
C ARG A 677 18.18 -4.64 20.81
N GLU A 678 19.19 -3.77 20.69
CA GLU A 678 20.62 -4.11 20.72
C GLU A 678 21.10 -4.60 22.09
N ALA A 679 20.29 -4.46 23.13
CA ALA A 679 20.57 -5.03 24.45
C ALA A 679 20.35 -6.55 24.50
N PHE A 680 19.81 -7.14 23.44
CA PHE A 680 19.40 -8.54 23.40
C PHE A 680 20.07 -9.27 22.23
N ALA A 681 20.54 -10.48 22.47
CA ALA A 681 21.15 -11.34 21.46
C ALA A 681 20.49 -12.72 21.51
N LEU A 682 19.29 -12.82 20.94
CA LEU A 682 18.50 -14.06 20.89
C LEU A 682 18.81 -14.85 19.62
N TYR A 683 19.18 -16.11 19.78
CA TYR A 683 19.48 -17.01 18.68
C TYR A 683 19.31 -18.48 19.08
N ILE A 684 19.08 -19.38 18.12
CA ILE A 684 18.98 -20.81 18.41
C ILE A 684 20.39 -21.36 18.62
N LYS A 685 20.67 -21.86 19.83
CA LYS A 685 21.97 -22.44 20.17
C LYS A 685 22.03 -23.94 19.86
N GLU A 686 20.92 -24.64 20.07
CA GLU A 686 20.84 -26.09 19.96
C GLU A 686 19.43 -26.52 19.56
N ILE A 687 19.32 -27.55 18.73
CA ILE A 687 18.08 -28.27 18.45
C ILE A 687 18.31 -29.73 18.83
N SER A 688 17.38 -30.34 19.57
CA SER A 688 17.45 -31.76 19.89
C SER A 688 16.17 -32.49 19.49
N TYR A 689 16.30 -33.79 19.25
CA TYR A 689 15.26 -34.69 18.81
C TYR A 689 15.26 -35.96 19.64
N ASN A 690 14.08 -36.32 20.15
CA ASN A 690 13.87 -37.54 20.91
C ASN A 690 12.50 -38.14 20.56
N LYS A 691 12.49 -39.33 19.94
CA LYS A 691 11.27 -40.12 19.66
C LYS A 691 10.11 -39.32 19.04
N GLY A 692 10.40 -38.46 18.06
CA GLY A 692 9.39 -37.67 17.36
C GLY A 692 9.15 -36.27 17.93
N GLU A 693 9.74 -35.92 19.07
CA GLU A 693 9.61 -34.61 19.69
C GLU A 693 10.86 -33.75 19.40
N ILE A 694 10.63 -32.51 18.96
CA ILE A 694 11.68 -31.51 18.69
C ILE A 694 11.75 -30.52 19.84
N THR A 695 12.95 -30.30 20.37
CA THR A 695 13.24 -29.26 21.36
C THR A 695 14.19 -28.22 20.77
N VAL A 696 13.77 -26.96 20.73
CA VAL A 696 14.59 -25.82 20.25
C VAL A 696 15.09 -25.00 21.44
N SER A 697 16.40 -24.91 21.61
CA SER A 697 17.05 -24.15 22.68
C SER A 697 17.50 -22.78 22.18
N ILE A 698 16.96 -21.71 22.76
CA ILE A 698 17.23 -20.32 22.41
C ILE A 698 18.11 -19.70 23.49
N GLU A 699 19.29 -19.18 23.13
CA GLU A 699 20.09 -18.35 24.04
C GLU A 699 19.40 -17.00 24.23
N THR A 700 19.28 -16.56 25.48
CA THR A 700 18.57 -15.31 25.82
C THR A 700 19.40 -14.37 26.69
N GLY A 701 20.56 -14.79 27.21
CA GLY A 701 21.37 -14.03 28.15
C GLY A 701 20.92 -14.22 29.61
N LYS A 702 21.89 -14.34 30.52
CA LYS A 702 21.66 -14.64 31.95
C LYS A 702 20.76 -13.63 32.68
N GLU A 703 20.79 -12.37 32.26
CA GLU A 703 19.99 -11.28 32.82
C GLU A 703 18.50 -11.36 32.45
N ASN A 704 18.14 -12.19 31.46
CA ASN A 704 16.79 -12.27 30.91
C ASN A 704 15.99 -13.49 31.42
N ALA A 705 16.51 -14.24 32.40
CA ALA A 705 15.82 -15.41 32.96
C ALA A 705 14.38 -15.09 33.43
N LYS A 706 14.19 -13.97 34.15
CA LYS A 706 12.88 -13.60 34.69
C LYS A 706 11.85 -13.26 33.62
N ILE A 707 12.27 -12.63 32.52
CA ILE A 707 11.37 -12.30 31.42
C ILE A 707 11.06 -13.56 30.60
N ALA A 708 12.03 -14.44 30.40
CA ALA A 708 11.82 -15.75 29.77
C ALA A 708 10.85 -16.63 30.56
N GLU A 709 10.97 -16.69 31.90
CA GLU A 709 10.00 -17.39 32.76
C GLU A 709 8.58 -16.83 32.65
N ALA A 710 8.46 -15.50 32.59
CA ALA A 710 7.15 -14.85 32.45
C ALA A 710 6.54 -15.11 31.07
N TYR A 711 7.35 -15.02 30.00
CA TYR A 711 6.93 -15.30 28.64
C TYR A 711 6.45 -16.75 28.51
N ALA A 712 7.24 -17.73 28.97
CA ALA A 712 6.90 -19.14 28.91
C ALA A 712 5.58 -19.47 29.65
N ASP A 713 5.42 -18.97 30.88
CA ASP A 713 4.20 -19.18 31.69
C ASP A 713 2.96 -18.61 31.01
N LEU A 714 3.04 -17.41 30.43
CA LEU A 714 1.91 -16.80 29.73
C LEU A 714 1.59 -17.48 28.40
N PHE A 715 2.62 -17.95 27.68
CA PHE A 715 2.45 -18.68 26.43
C PHE A 715 1.73 -20.01 26.65
N GLU A 716 2.17 -20.81 27.63
CA GLU A 716 1.55 -22.11 27.96
C GLU A 716 0.09 -21.97 28.43
N ARG A 717 -0.27 -20.82 29.02
CA ARG A 717 -1.64 -20.49 29.40
C ARG A 717 -2.49 -19.94 28.25
N GLY A 718 -1.90 -19.72 27.08
CA GLY A 718 -2.57 -19.16 25.91
C GLY A 718 -2.99 -17.69 26.08
N VAL A 719 -2.29 -16.93 26.93
CA VAL A 719 -2.54 -15.49 27.18
C VAL A 719 -1.83 -14.62 26.15
N LEU A 720 -0.67 -15.06 25.67
CA LEU A 720 0.09 -14.35 24.63
C LEU A 720 -0.60 -14.46 23.27
N TYR A 721 -0.40 -13.44 22.44
CA TYR A 721 -0.90 -13.36 21.06
C TYR A 721 -0.02 -14.19 20.11
N GLY A 722 -0.64 -14.88 19.15
CA GLY A 722 0.07 -15.65 18.11
C GLY A 722 0.19 -17.14 18.41
N ASP A 723 -0.95 -17.86 18.37
CA ASP A 723 -1.04 -19.29 18.67
C ASP A 723 -0.21 -20.19 17.72
N GLN A 724 0.25 -19.64 16.59
CA GLN A 724 1.07 -20.33 15.59
C GLN A 724 2.58 -20.17 15.82
N LEU A 725 2.99 -19.33 16.77
CA LEU A 725 4.41 -19.10 17.06
C LEU A 725 5.07 -20.42 17.49
N TYR A 726 6.30 -20.66 17.02
CA TYR A 726 7.07 -21.89 17.28
C TYR A 726 6.48 -23.18 16.69
N GLY A 727 5.47 -23.08 15.81
CA GLY A 727 4.86 -24.23 15.14
C GLY A 727 5.89 -25.15 14.49
N GLY A 728 5.93 -26.42 14.91
CA GLY A 728 6.91 -27.42 14.47
C GLY A 728 7.93 -27.82 15.54
N ALA A 729 8.07 -27.06 16.62
CA ALA A 729 8.71 -27.52 17.85
C ALA A 729 7.67 -28.17 18.77
N GLY A 730 8.07 -29.20 19.53
CA GLY A 730 7.27 -29.71 20.66
C GLY A 730 7.57 -28.94 21.95
N GLN A 731 8.82 -28.47 22.08
CA GLN A 731 9.27 -27.69 23.22
C GLN A 731 10.26 -26.61 22.80
N VAL A 732 10.19 -25.45 23.44
CA VAL A 732 11.22 -24.41 23.39
C VAL A 732 11.89 -24.30 24.76
N VAL A 733 13.21 -24.13 24.78
CA VAL A 733 13.99 -23.92 26.01
C VAL A 733 14.71 -22.59 25.92
N PHE A 734 14.35 -21.65 26.79
CA PHE A 734 15.12 -20.42 26.94
C PHE A 734 16.31 -20.68 27.87
N CYS A 735 17.51 -20.60 27.31
CA CYS A 735 18.76 -20.69 28.03
C CYS A 735 19.16 -19.29 28.52
N ALA A 736 19.17 -19.09 29.83
CA ALA A 736 19.57 -17.85 30.49
C ALA A 736 20.71 -18.15 31.49
N GLY A 737 21.93 -18.26 30.99
CA GLY A 737 23.08 -18.69 31.79
C GLY A 737 22.94 -20.15 32.22
N GLU A 738 22.93 -20.40 33.54
CA GLU A 738 22.74 -21.75 34.10
C GLU A 738 21.26 -22.17 34.19
N GLN A 739 20.33 -21.25 33.94
CA GLN A 739 18.90 -21.51 34.02
C GLN A 739 18.35 -21.91 32.65
N ASN A 740 17.58 -23.00 32.62
CA ASN A 740 16.86 -23.47 31.43
C ASN A 740 15.36 -23.43 31.72
N ILE A 741 14.68 -22.46 31.11
CA ILE A 741 13.23 -22.30 31.22
C ILE A 741 12.60 -23.07 30.07
N ARG A 742 11.80 -24.10 30.38
CA ARG A 742 11.11 -24.91 29.39
C ARG A 742 9.71 -24.34 29.13
N MET A 743 9.33 -24.31 27.86
CA MET A 743 8.03 -23.91 27.38
C MET A 743 7.49 -24.98 26.43
N GLN A 744 6.36 -25.58 26.78
CA GLN A 744 5.65 -26.52 25.92
C GLN A 744 4.99 -25.77 24.78
N VAL A 745 5.16 -26.29 23.56
CA VAL A 745 4.54 -25.72 22.37
C VAL A 745 3.33 -26.57 22.00
N PRO A 746 2.11 -25.99 21.99
CA PRO A 746 0.93 -26.71 21.55
C PRO A 746 1.12 -27.19 20.10
N LYS A 747 0.63 -28.39 19.80
CA LYS A 747 0.62 -28.85 18.42
C LYS A 747 -0.32 -27.96 17.61
N TRP A 748 0.23 -27.23 16.64
CA TRP A 748 -0.53 -26.47 15.66
C TRP A 748 -0.94 -27.37 14.49
N GLU A 749 -2.19 -27.26 14.05
CA GLU A 749 -2.72 -28.02 12.91
C GLU A 749 -2.97 -27.07 11.73
N GLU A 750 -2.38 -27.40 10.58
CA GLU A 750 -2.63 -26.66 9.34
C GLU A 750 -4.12 -26.78 8.96
N PRO A 751 -4.73 -25.68 8.47
CA PRO A 751 -6.07 -25.76 7.89
C PRO A 751 -6.10 -26.81 6.78
N VAL A 752 -7.15 -27.63 6.79
CA VAL A 752 -7.41 -28.56 5.69
C VAL A 752 -7.67 -27.75 4.43
N LYS A 753 -6.98 -28.10 3.34
CA LYS A 753 -7.13 -27.45 2.03
C LYS A 753 -8.11 -28.21 1.15
N ASP A 754 -9.40 -28.06 1.42
CA ASP A 754 -10.51 -28.79 0.77
C ASP A 754 -11.57 -27.89 0.14
N MET A 755 -11.33 -26.57 0.08
CA MET A 755 -12.27 -25.59 -0.46
C MET A 755 -11.87 -25.14 -1.87
N GLU A 756 -12.80 -25.12 -2.80
CA GLU A 756 -12.59 -24.54 -4.13
C GLU A 756 -12.84 -23.03 -4.09
N ILE A 757 -11.98 -22.22 -4.73
CA ILE A 757 -12.14 -20.75 -4.70
C ILE A 757 -13.48 -20.29 -5.29
N SER A 758 -14.08 -21.07 -6.20
CA SER A 758 -15.40 -20.77 -6.77
C SER A 758 -16.55 -20.87 -5.77
N GLU A 759 -16.34 -21.50 -4.61
CA GLU A 759 -17.32 -21.63 -3.53
C GLU A 759 -17.34 -20.41 -2.60
N ILE A 760 -16.31 -19.55 -2.68
CA ILE A 760 -16.16 -18.36 -1.86
C ILE A 760 -16.89 -17.19 -2.53
N ASP A 761 -17.73 -16.48 -1.78
CA ASP A 761 -18.25 -15.19 -2.22
C ASP A 761 -17.15 -14.11 -2.11
N LEU A 762 -16.54 -13.80 -3.25
CA LEU A 762 -15.46 -12.81 -3.35
C LEU A 762 -15.96 -11.37 -3.44
N SER A 763 -17.27 -11.13 -3.31
CA SER A 763 -17.86 -9.78 -3.26
C SER A 763 -17.52 -8.93 -4.50
N GLU A 764 -17.52 -9.52 -5.70
CA GLU A 764 -17.07 -8.89 -6.97
C GLU A 764 -17.79 -7.57 -7.35
N HIS A 765 -18.95 -7.28 -6.75
CA HIS A 765 -19.77 -6.07 -6.99
C HIS A 765 -19.97 -5.20 -5.75
N SER A 766 -19.36 -5.55 -4.63
CA SER A 766 -19.57 -4.89 -3.35
C SER A 766 -18.24 -4.41 -2.79
N LEU A 767 -18.25 -3.22 -2.20
CA LEU A 767 -17.10 -2.65 -1.53
C LEU A 767 -16.70 -3.54 -0.33
N ILE A 768 -15.43 -3.94 -0.28
CA ILE A 768 -14.92 -4.86 0.73
C ILE A 768 -14.32 -4.06 1.90
N GLY A 769 -14.94 -4.11 3.08
CA GLY A 769 -14.36 -3.59 4.32
C GLY A 769 -13.35 -4.57 4.95
N TYR A 770 -12.64 -4.13 5.99
CA TYR A 770 -11.62 -4.95 6.67
C TYR A 770 -12.16 -6.29 7.21
N ASP A 771 -13.35 -6.28 7.84
CA ASP A 771 -13.95 -7.51 8.40
C ASP A 771 -14.28 -8.52 7.29
N ARG A 772 -14.88 -8.06 6.18
CA ARG A 772 -15.17 -8.92 5.02
C ARG A 772 -13.89 -9.44 4.38
N TYR A 773 -12.85 -8.62 4.30
CA TYR A 773 -11.53 -9.03 3.85
C TYR A 773 -10.98 -10.19 4.71
N LEU A 774 -11.04 -10.09 6.04
CA LEU A 774 -10.61 -11.18 6.92
C LEU A 774 -11.42 -12.46 6.73
N GLU A 775 -12.75 -12.36 6.55
CA GLU A 775 -13.60 -13.52 6.26
C GLU A 775 -13.19 -14.25 4.97
N ILE A 776 -12.81 -13.50 3.93
CA ILE A 776 -12.30 -14.07 2.67
C ILE A 776 -10.92 -14.69 2.90
N ILE A 777 -10.01 -14.01 3.61
CA ILE A 777 -8.67 -14.52 3.93
C ILE A 777 -8.74 -15.85 4.69
N GLU A 778 -9.63 -16.00 5.67
CA GLU A 778 -9.81 -17.26 6.40
C GLU A 778 -10.31 -18.40 5.53
N GLN A 779 -11.11 -18.11 4.50
CA GLN A 779 -11.55 -19.11 3.52
C GLN A 779 -10.43 -19.45 2.54
N LEU A 780 -9.65 -18.47 2.07
CA LEU A 780 -8.51 -18.68 1.18
C LEU A 780 -7.41 -19.55 1.81
N LYS A 781 -7.25 -19.53 3.15
CA LYS A 781 -6.36 -20.46 3.87
C LYS A 781 -6.70 -21.95 3.64
N LYS A 782 -7.94 -22.26 3.22
CA LYS A 782 -8.44 -23.62 2.94
C LYS A 782 -8.44 -23.96 1.44
N VAL A 783 -7.96 -23.06 0.59
CA VAL A 783 -7.90 -23.30 -0.86
C VAL A 783 -6.60 -24.02 -1.22
N PRO A 784 -6.63 -25.13 -1.97
CA PRO A 784 -5.44 -25.79 -2.49
C PRO A 784 -4.55 -24.81 -3.28
N ASN A 785 -3.24 -25.08 -3.30
CA ASN A 785 -2.25 -24.34 -4.08
C ASN A 785 -2.09 -22.86 -3.69
N LEU A 786 -2.76 -22.38 -2.64
CA LEU A 786 -2.53 -21.07 -2.03
C LEU A 786 -1.76 -21.21 -0.70
N SER A 787 -0.81 -20.30 -0.47
CA SER A 787 -0.22 -20.06 0.84
C SER A 787 -0.63 -18.66 1.29
N VAL A 788 -1.38 -18.57 2.39
CA VAL A 788 -1.90 -17.31 2.91
C VAL A 788 -1.21 -17.01 4.24
N TYR A 789 -0.50 -15.89 4.32
CA TYR A 789 0.31 -15.55 5.50
C TYR A 789 0.29 -14.06 5.81
N ARG A 790 0.41 -13.76 7.11
CA ARG A 790 0.47 -12.39 7.61
C ARG A 790 1.82 -11.76 7.27
N THR A 791 1.81 -10.59 6.65
CA THR A 791 3.03 -9.85 6.29
C THR A 791 3.35 -8.74 7.29
N ALA A 792 2.33 -8.08 7.84
CA ALA A 792 2.48 -7.01 8.82
C ALA A 792 1.27 -6.86 9.74
N VAL A 793 1.43 -6.01 10.75
CA VAL A 793 0.36 -5.48 11.59
C VAL A 793 0.41 -3.97 11.47
N SER A 794 -0.75 -3.34 11.32
CA SER A 794 -0.89 -1.91 11.13
C SER A 794 -0.68 -1.08 12.38
N TYR A 795 -0.68 0.23 12.24
CA TYR A 795 -0.57 1.18 13.34
C TYR A 795 -1.65 0.94 14.40
N GLU A 796 -2.89 0.64 14.02
CA GLU A 796 -4.00 0.32 14.95
C GLU A 796 -4.13 -1.16 15.31
N GLY A 797 -3.19 -2.03 14.91
CA GLY A 797 -3.18 -3.44 15.32
C GLY A 797 -4.00 -4.39 14.42
N ARG A 798 -4.28 -4.01 13.17
CA ARG A 798 -4.95 -4.84 12.15
C ARG A 798 -3.93 -5.63 11.35
N GLU A 799 -4.27 -6.84 10.93
CA GLU A 799 -3.38 -7.75 10.23
C GLU A 799 -3.45 -7.57 8.71
N ILE A 800 -2.29 -7.60 8.07
CA ILE A 800 -2.13 -7.52 6.62
C ILE A 800 -1.65 -8.88 6.12
N TYR A 801 -2.23 -9.38 5.02
CA TYR A 801 -1.97 -10.71 4.50
C TYR A 801 -1.50 -10.66 3.04
N ALA A 802 -0.62 -11.60 2.68
CA ALA A 802 -0.30 -11.94 1.31
C ALA A 802 -0.86 -13.33 0.97
N VAL A 803 -1.22 -13.50 -0.30
CA VAL A 803 -1.67 -14.76 -0.90
C VAL A 803 -0.66 -15.14 -1.99
N GLU A 804 0.11 -16.19 -1.74
CA GLU A 804 1.12 -16.71 -2.65
C GLU A 804 0.60 -17.97 -3.38
N LEU A 805 0.77 -18.04 -4.70
CA LEU A 805 0.52 -19.25 -5.46
C LEU A 805 1.70 -20.20 -5.34
N ILE A 806 1.46 -21.41 -4.84
CA ILE A 806 2.49 -22.44 -4.62
C ILE A 806 2.25 -23.64 -5.55
N PRO A 807 3.31 -24.26 -6.09
CA PRO A 807 3.17 -25.48 -6.89
C PRO A 807 2.74 -26.68 -6.05
N GLU A 808 2.18 -27.71 -6.70
CA GLU A 808 1.77 -28.98 -6.08
C GLU A 808 2.94 -29.93 -5.75
N ASP A 809 4.17 -29.40 -5.73
CA ASP A 809 5.38 -30.15 -5.43
C ASP A 809 5.37 -30.66 -3.97
N PRO A 810 5.62 -31.97 -3.72
CA PRO A 810 5.69 -32.51 -2.37
C PRO A 810 6.98 -32.10 -1.63
N GLY A 811 6.89 -32.05 -0.31
CA GLY A 811 8.05 -31.85 0.58
C GLY A 811 8.47 -30.39 0.73
N TYR A 812 9.77 -30.17 0.87
CA TYR A 812 10.39 -28.85 1.00
C TYR A 812 10.49 -28.16 -0.35
N LEU A 813 10.13 -26.87 -0.41
CA LEU A 813 10.25 -26.02 -1.59
C LEU A 813 11.36 -24.98 -1.38
N SER A 814 12.44 -25.04 -2.17
CA SER A 814 13.54 -24.06 -2.05
C SER A 814 13.19 -22.74 -2.70
N ARG A 815 13.15 -21.68 -1.90
CA ARG A 815 12.98 -20.31 -2.39
C ARG A 815 14.13 -19.88 -3.30
N VAL A 816 15.36 -20.26 -2.97
CA VAL A 816 16.56 -19.93 -3.76
C VAL A 816 16.44 -20.49 -5.17
N LYS A 817 16.08 -21.78 -5.32
CA LYS A 817 15.90 -22.39 -6.64
C LYS A 817 14.69 -21.84 -7.38
N ARG A 818 13.60 -21.57 -6.68
CA ARG A 818 12.39 -20.97 -7.27
C ARG A 818 12.66 -19.61 -7.88
N ILE A 819 13.32 -18.70 -7.16
CA ILE A 819 13.64 -17.36 -7.66
C ILE A 819 14.69 -17.44 -8.76
N ASN A 820 15.69 -18.32 -8.62
CA ASN A 820 16.69 -18.49 -9.68
C ASN A 820 16.09 -19.09 -10.96
N ALA A 821 15.16 -20.04 -10.87
CA ALA A 821 14.60 -20.71 -12.04
C ALA A 821 13.49 -19.91 -12.73
N PHE A 822 12.67 -19.17 -11.97
CA PHE A 822 11.41 -18.61 -12.47
C PHE A 822 11.19 -17.14 -12.09
N PRO A 823 10.67 -16.30 -12.99
CA PRO A 823 10.41 -14.89 -12.71
C PRO A 823 9.44 -14.74 -11.53
N SER A 824 9.60 -13.65 -10.79
CA SER A 824 8.80 -13.32 -9.61
C SER A 824 8.01 -12.04 -9.83
N GLU A 825 6.74 -12.04 -9.41
CA GLU A 825 5.86 -10.88 -9.46
C GLU A 825 5.17 -10.68 -8.10
N ILE A 826 5.04 -9.42 -7.69
CA ILE A 826 4.15 -9.00 -6.61
C ILE A 826 3.08 -8.08 -7.19
N ILE A 827 1.82 -8.37 -6.87
CA ILE A 827 0.69 -7.50 -7.15
C ILE A 827 0.16 -6.97 -5.81
N ASN A 828 0.39 -5.70 -5.54
CA ASN A 828 -0.13 -5.01 -4.37
C ASN A 828 -1.44 -4.31 -4.73
N ALA A 829 -2.35 -4.23 -3.77
CA ALA A 829 -3.62 -3.53 -3.94
C ALA A 829 -3.96 -2.71 -2.70
N ARG A 830 -4.64 -1.60 -2.96
CA ARG A 830 -5.24 -0.74 -1.92
C ARG A 830 -4.20 -0.25 -0.90
N HIS A 831 -3.08 0.22 -1.46
CA HIS A 831 -2.11 1.04 -0.74
C HIS A 831 -2.78 2.31 -0.22
N HIS A 832 -3.57 2.95 -1.07
CA HIS A 832 -4.53 3.95 -0.64
C HIS A 832 -5.88 3.30 -0.41
N ALA A 833 -6.51 3.63 0.71
CA ALA A 833 -7.66 2.86 1.17
C ALA A 833 -8.99 3.24 0.51
N ASN A 834 -9.11 4.47 0.00
CA ASN A 834 -10.26 4.95 -0.76
C ASN A 834 -10.27 4.48 -2.23
N GLU A 835 -9.15 3.95 -2.73
CA GLU A 835 -8.97 3.34 -4.06
C GLU A 835 -9.41 1.86 -4.00
N VAL A 836 -10.71 1.62 -4.14
CA VAL A 836 -11.35 0.41 -3.59
C VAL A 836 -11.27 -0.83 -4.46
N SER A 837 -11.20 -0.67 -5.78
CA SER A 837 -11.40 -1.76 -6.74
C SER A 837 -10.21 -2.72 -6.81
N GLY A 838 -9.02 -2.29 -6.39
CA GLY A 838 -7.83 -3.14 -6.30
C GLY A 838 -8.04 -4.40 -5.44
N THR A 839 -8.74 -4.31 -4.30
CA THR A 839 -9.03 -5.48 -3.46
C THR A 839 -9.97 -6.46 -4.18
N ASN A 840 -11.02 -5.96 -4.83
CA ASN A 840 -11.93 -6.78 -5.61
C ASN A 840 -11.19 -7.46 -6.78
N ALA A 841 -10.34 -6.71 -7.47
CA ALA A 841 -9.51 -7.21 -8.56
C ALA A 841 -8.55 -8.32 -8.11
N ALA A 842 -7.88 -8.15 -6.96
CA ALA A 842 -6.99 -9.16 -6.40
C ALA A 842 -7.70 -10.51 -6.21
N PHE A 843 -8.91 -10.51 -5.66
CA PHE A 843 -9.68 -11.75 -5.48
C PHE A 843 -10.22 -12.31 -6.80
N MET A 844 -10.70 -11.45 -7.70
CA MET A 844 -11.13 -11.86 -9.05
C MET A 844 -9.98 -12.48 -9.85
N LEU A 845 -8.79 -11.90 -9.76
CA LEU A 845 -7.56 -12.40 -10.37
C LEU A 845 -7.24 -13.80 -9.83
N LEU A 846 -7.16 -13.97 -8.50
CA LEU A 846 -6.90 -15.28 -7.88
C LEU A 846 -7.91 -16.34 -8.35
N LYS A 847 -9.20 -15.99 -8.40
CA LYS A 847 -10.24 -16.89 -8.92
C LYS A 847 -9.98 -17.27 -10.37
N GLN A 848 -9.65 -16.30 -11.22
CA GLN A 848 -9.36 -16.57 -12.63
C GLN A 848 -8.11 -17.43 -12.80
N LEU A 849 -7.03 -17.15 -12.07
CA LEU A 849 -5.78 -17.92 -12.14
C LEU A 849 -5.95 -19.38 -11.69
N LEU A 850 -6.84 -19.64 -10.72
CA LEU A 850 -7.10 -21.00 -10.23
C LEU A 850 -8.13 -21.77 -11.05
N THR A 851 -9.06 -21.08 -11.73
CA THR A 851 -10.18 -21.73 -12.45
C THR A 851 -10.01 -21.80 -13.96
N ASP A 852 -9.24 -20.90 -14.57
CA ASP A 852 -8.98 -20.95 -16.01
C ASP A 852 -7.91 -22.01 -16.34
N PRO A 853 -8.22 -23.02 -17.19
CA PRO A 853 -7.27 -24.06 -17.59
C PRO A 853 -5.95 -23.52 -18.17
N LYS A 854 -5.95 -22.32 -18.74
CA LYS A 854 -4.75 -21.65 -19.25
C LYS A 854 -3.67 -21.46 -18.18
N TYR A 855 -4.07 -21.16 -16.95
CA TYR A 855 -3.17 -20.84 -15.85
C TYR A 855 -2.93 -22.01 -14.89
N ARG A 856 -3.45 -23.21 -15.17
CA ARG A 856 -3.29 -24.39 -14.30
C ARG A 856 -1.82 -24.69 -13.93
N LYS A 857 -0.88 -24.43 -14.85
CA LYS A 857 0.56 -24.62 -14.64
C LYS A 857 1.33 -23.34 -14.31
N LEU A 858 0.63 -22.26 -13.99
CA LEU A 858 1.23 -20.98 -13.61
C LEU A 858 2.20 -21.13 -12.42
N PRO A 859 1.83 -21.83 -11.32
CA PRO A 859 2.74 -21.96 -10.18
C PRO A 859 4.02 -22.73 -10.50
N GLU A 860 4.05 -23.55 -11.56
CA GLU A 860 5.26 -24.25 -12.03
C GLU A 860 6.22 -23.35 -12.82
N LYS A 861 5.80 -22.14 -13.22
CA LYS A 861 6.51 -21.30 -14.21
C LYS A 861 6.89 -19.90 -13.71
N MET A 862 6.29 -19.45 -12.62
CA MET A 862 6.61 -18.16 -11.98
C MET A 862 6.29 -18.18 -10.49
N ASN A 863 6.84 -17.23 -9.75
CA ASN A 863 6.48 -16.95 -8.36
C ASN A 863 5.53 -15.75 -8.35
N LEU A 864 4.34 -15.90 -7.77
CA LEU A 864 3.35 -14.83 -7.71
C LEU A 864 2.83 -14.69 -6.28
N ALA A 865 2.87 -13.46 -5.77
CA ALA A 865 2.22 -13.09 -4.52
C ALA A 865 1.30 -11.89 -4.73
N VAL A 866 0.11 -11.95 -4.16
CA VAL A 866 -0.90 -10.89 -4.21
C VAL A 866 -1.14 -10.38 -2.80
N VAL A 867 -1.14 -9.06 -2.60
CA VAL A 867 -1.53 -8.39 -1.36
C VAL A 867 -2.88 -7.71 -1.60
N PRO A 868 -4.01 -8.31 -1.18
CA PRO A 868 -5.34 -7.78 -1.53
C PRO A 868 -5.67 -6.44 -0.84
N MET A 869 -5.03 -6.14 0.29
CA MET A 869 -5.30 -4.93 1.08
C MET A 869 -4.08 -4.56 1.92
N GLU A 870 -3.28 -3.59 1.47
CA GLU A 870 -2.12 -3.11 2.22
C GLU A 870 -2.51 -2.14 3.34
N ASN A 871 -3.35 -1.14 3.05
CA ASN A 871 -3.76 -0.13 4.03
C ASN A 871 -5.06 -0.51 4.74
N VAL A 872 -4.95 -1.42 5.70
CA VAL A 872 -6.07 -1.94 6.48
C VAL A 872 -6.70 -0.92 7.44
N ASP A 873 -5.91 0.03 7.95
CA ASP A 873 -6.40 1.06 8.87
C ASP A 873 -7.18 2.15 8.15
N GLY A 874 -6.61 2.68 7.07
CA GLY A 874 -7.33 3.58 6.17
C GLY A 874 -8.60 2.92 5.63
N THR A 875 -8.55 1.61 5.32
CA THR A 875 -9.72 0.89 4.80
C THR A 875 -10.82 0.81 5.85
N ALA A 876 -10.47 0.56 7.11
CA ALA A 876 -11.45 0.56 8.19
C ALA A 876 -12.11 1.94 8.37
N LEU A 877 -11.33 3.02 8.27
CA LEU A 877 -11.86 4.39 8.31
C LEU A 877 -12.78 4.68 7.10
N HIS A 878 -12.30 4.39 5.89
CA HIS A 878 -13.04 4.57 4.64
C HIS A 878 -14.39 3.85 4.69
N TYR A 879 -14.38 2.58 5.13
CA TYR A 879 -15.57 1.75 5.20
C TYR A 879 -16.64 2.33 6.14
N GLU A 880 -16.25 3.03 7.21
CA GLU A 880 -17.19 3.72 8.09
C GLU A 880 -17.74 5.01 7.46
N LEU A 881 -16.91 5.79 6.77
CA LEU A 881 -17.31 7.06 6.16
C LEU A 881 -18.29 6.85 4.99
N GLN A 882 -18.02 5.87 4.14
CA GLN A 882 -18.85 5.59 2.96
C GLN A 882 -20.27 5.11 3.30
N LYS A 883 -20.52 4.63 4.53
CA LYS A 883 -21.88 4.25 4.95
C LYS A 883 -22.85 5.42 4.95
N GLU A 884 -22.36 6.64 5.23
CA GLU A 884 -23.16 7.86 5.14
C GLU A 884 -23.13 8.40 3.71
N HIS A 885 -21.93 8.56 3.12
CA HIS A 885 -21.76 9.13 1.78
C HIS A 885 -21.03 8.18 0.83
N PRO A 886 -21.73 7.23 0.19
CA PRO A 886 -21.11 6.11 -0.53
C PRO A 886 -20.41 6.48 -1.85
N TYR A 887 -20.44 7.74 -2.27
CA TYR A 887 -19.86 8.20 -3.54
C TYR A 887 -18.83 9.32 -3.37
N TRP A 888 -18.54 9.76 -2.15
CA TRP A 888 -17.52 10.78 -1.87
C TRP A 888 -16.12 10.20 -2.00
N LYS A 889 -15.11 11.05 -2.23
CA LYS A 889 -13.72 10.60 -2.49
C LYS A 889 -13.01 10.11 -1.23
N PHE A 890 -13.26 10.80 -0.11
CA PHE A 890 -12.66 10.53 1.20
C PHE A 890 -11.12 10.42 1.21
N HIS A 891 -10.40 11.44 0.70
CA HIS A 891 -8.93 11.42 0.78
C HIS A 891 -8.40 11.41 2.22
N VAL A 892 -9.24 11.77 3.21
CA VAL A 892 -8.94 11.56 4.63
C VAL A 892 -8.60 10.10 4.97
N ALA A 893 -9.16 9.15 4.23
CA ALA A 893 -8.93 7.72 4.38
C ALA A 893 -7.99 7.15 3.30
N ARG A 894 -7.36 8.01 2.49
CA ARG A 894 -6.33 7.62 1.51
C ARG A 894 -5.12 7.02 2.22
N PHE A 895 -4.60 7.74 3.21
CA PHE A 895 -3.38 7.38 3.94
C PHE A 895 -3.66 6.46 5.15
N ASN A 896 -2.61 6.16 5.94
CA ASN A 896 -2.76 5.28 7.11
C ASN A 896 -3.56 5.96 8.25
N ALA A 897 -3.69 5.28 9.39
CA ALA A 897 -4.50 5.72 10.54
C ALA A 897 -4.23 7.14 11.08
N ILE A 898 -3.06 7.72 10.79
CA ILE A 898 -2.64 9.05 11.26
C ILE A 898 -2.27 9.99 10.11
N GLY A 899 -2.72 9.69 8.89
CA GLY A 899 -2.56 10.53 7.71
C GLY A 899 -1.19 10.46 7.04
N LYS A 900 -0.37 9.42 7.31
CA LYS A 900 0.94 9.24 6.68
C LYS A 900 0.83 8.50 5.36
N GLU A 901 1.42 9.07 4.31
CA GLU A 901 1.86 8.34 3.13
C GLU A 901 3.00 7.39 3.51
N PHE A 902 2.63 6.16 3.87
CA PHE A 902 3.56 5.17 4.43
C PHE A 902 4.34 4.42 3.35
N TYR A 903 4.08 4.66 2.06
CA TYR A 903 4.96 4.20 0.99
C TYR A 903 6.39 4.74 1.15
N HIS A 904 6.54 5.95 1.73
CA HIS A 904 7.84 6.53 2.09
C HIS A 904 8.54 5.83 3.26
N GLU A 905 7.85 4.92 3.96
CA GLU A 905 8.36 4.16 5.11
C GLU A 905 8.76 2.73 4.73
N HIS A 906 8.52 2.30 3.48
CA HIS A 906 9.05 1.03 2.97
C HIS A 906 10.58 0.99 3.15
N PHE A 907 11.08 -0.19 3.54
CA PHE A 907 12.50 -0.44 3.85
C PHE A 907 13.06 0.35 5.07
N LYS A 908 12.21 0.89 5.96
CA LYS A 908 12.63 1.47 7.26
C LYS A 908 12.24 0.56 8.44
N GLU A 909 13.22 -0.07 9.08
CA GLU A 909 13.02 -1.16 10.06
C GLU A 909 12.37 -0.76 11.40
N ASP A 910 12.57 0.48 11.85
CA ASP A 910 12.06 1.01 13.14
C ASP A 910 10.91 2.01 12.94
N THR A 911 10.22 1.95 11.80
CA THR A 911 9.05 2.82 11.55
C THR A 911 7.89 2.49 12.48
N ILE A 912 7.15 3.53 12.92
CA ILE A 912 5.88 3.36 13.63
C ILE A 912 4.73 3.00 12.69
N HIS A 913 4.92 3.21 11.38
CA HIS A 913 4.00 2.90 10.29
C HIS A 913 4.21 1.45 9.85
N THR A 914 3.92 0.52 10.76
CA THR A 914 4.33 -0.87 10.67
C THR A 914 3.70 -1.63 9.50
N GLU A 915 2.65 -1.08 8.86
CA GLU A 915 2.10 -1.53 7.58
C GLU A 915 3.18 -1.62 6.49
N ALA A 916 4.09 -0.63 6.44
CA ALA A 916 5.17 -0.55 5.46
C ALA A 916 6.12 -1.75 5.48
N MET A 917 6.20 -2.45 6.61
CA MET A 917 6.99 -3.67 6.72
C MET A 917 6.39 -4.84 5.95
N GLY A 918 5.10 -4.79 5.61
CA GLY A 918 4.41 -5.83 4.85
C GLY A 918 5.04 -6.02 3.48
N MET A 919 5.10 -4.93 2.69
CA MET A 919 5.76 -4.92 1.39
C MET A 919 7.26 -5.14 1.48
N THR A 920 7.93 -4.58 2.50
CA THR A 920 9.37 -4.79 2.73
C THR A 920 9.68 -6.29 2.89
N ARG A 921 8.98 -6.98 3.80
CA ARG A 921 9.17 -8.42 4.05
C ARG A 921 8.83 -9.26 2.83
N LEU A 922 7.74 -8.91 2.13
CA LEU A 922 7.34 -9.63 0.93
C LEU A 922 8.37 -9.46 -0.20
N TRP A 923 8.94 -8.27 -0.37
CA TRP A 923 10.01 -8.03 -1.34
C TRP A 923 11.24 -8.89 -1.05
N TYR A 924 11.73 -8.94 0.19
CA TYR A 924 12.86 -9.81 0.58
C TYR A 924 12.56 -11.29 0.34
N ARG A 925 11.30 -11.71 0.54
CA ARG A 925 10.86 -13.09 0.32
C ARG A 925 10.80 -13.47 -1.15
N MET A 926 10.33 -12.58 -2.01
CA MET A 926 9.99 -12.89 -3.41
C MET A 926 11.08 -12.47 -4.41
N LEU A 927 11.89 -11.47 -4.07
CA LEU A 927 12.86 -10.79 -4.95
C LEU A 927 12.27 -10.54 -6.35
N PRO A 928 11.17 -9.76 -6.43
CA PRO A 928 10.34 -9.64 -7.63
C PRO A 928 11.09 -9.00 -8.79
N ASP A 929 10.91 -9.57 -9.98
CA ASP A 929 11.27 -8.95 -11.25
C ASP A 929 10.29 -7.81 -11.60
N ILE A 930 9.01 -7.97 -11.26
CA ILE A 930 7.94 -6.98 -11.49
C ILE A 930 7.17 -6.75 -10.20
N VAL A 931 6.95 -5.48 -9.86
CA VAL A 931 6.00 -5.04 -8.83
C VAL A 931 4.91 -4.23 -9.49
N VAL A 932 3.67 -4.68 -9.35
CA VAL A 932 2.47 -3.96 -9.75
C VAL A 932 1.80 -3.43 -8.49
N ASP A 933 1.39 -2.18 -8.54
CA ASP A 933 0.61 -1.54 -7.49
C ASP A 933 -0.73 -1.07 -8.08
N ASN A 934 -1.80 -1.77 -7.72
CA ASN A 934 -3.16 -1.47 -8.16
C ASN A 934 -3.71 -0.31 -7.31
N HIS A 935 -3.63 0.89 -7.89
CA HIS A 935 -4.13 2.17 -7.36
C HIS A 935 -5.40 2.63 -8.06
N GLY A 936 -5.91 3.77 -7.60
CA GLY A 936 -7.06 4.43 -8.11
C GLY A 936 -6.97 5.95 -8.07
N VAL A 937 -7.91 6.59 -8.76
CA VAL A 937 -8.04 8.04 -8.86
C VAL A 937 -9.50 8.43 -8.71
N PRO A 938 -9.78 9.72 -8.46
CA PRO A 938 -11.15 10.21 -8.35
C PRO A 938 -12.04 9.66 -9.48
N SER A 939 -13.20 9.15 -9.12
CA SER A 939 -14.22 8.66 -10.07
C SER A 939 -14.97 9.79 -10.77
N HIS A 940 -14.85 11.00 -10.24
CA HIS A 940 -15.49 12.24 -10.67
C HIS A 940 -14.60 13.43 -10.30
N GLU A 941 -15.05 14.65 -10.61
CA GLU A 941 -14.25 15.86 -10.40
C GLU A 941 -13.70 16.01 -8.98
N TRP A 942 -12.42 16.35 -8.87
CA TRP A 942 -11.75 16.67 -7.61
C TRP A 942 -11.56 18.17 -7.43
N GLU A 943 -12.53 18.75 -6.73
CA GLU A 943 -12.56 20.17 -6.44
C GLU A 943 -12.42 20.50 -4.94
N GLN A 944 -11.91 21.70 -4.69
CA GLN A 944 -11.58 22.27 -3.40
C GLN A 944 -11.78 23.80 -3.45
N GLN A 945 -12.99 24.25 -3.14
CA GLN A 945 -13.40 25.65 -3.33
C GLN A 945 -12.50 26.65 -2.58
N PHE A 946 -12.04 26.25 -1.39
CA PHE A 946 -11.20 27.10 -0.54
C PHE A 946 -9.70 26.93 -0.84
N SER A 947 -9.35 26.18 -1.88
CA SER A 947 -7.97 25.90 -2.27
C SER A 947 -7.63 26.35 -3.71
N GLY A 948 -8.45 27.23 -4.31
CA GLY A 948 -8.28 27.67 -5.69
C GLY A 948 -8.99 26.76 -6.71
N TYR A 949 -10.13 26.20 -6.29
CA TYR A 949 -10.99 25.26 -7.01
C TYR A 949 -10.37 23.87 -7.27
N THR A 950 -9.07 23.77 -7.51
CA THR A 950 -8.33 22.50 -7.62
C THR A 950 -7.32 22.37 -6.49
N SER A 951 -6.99 21.14 -6.09
CA SER A 951 -5.98 20.91 -5.07
C SER A 951 -4.63 21.50 -5.46
N PRO A 952 -3.99 22.37 -4.66
CA PRO A 952 -2.67 22.91 -4.98
C PRO A 952 -1.60 21.84 -5.22
N SER A 953 -1.74 20.69 -4.54
CA SER A 953 -0.80 19.57 -4.58
C SER A 953 -1.12 18.58 -5.72
N TYR A 954 -2.37 18.53 -6.19
CA TYR A 954 -2.87 17.53 -7.13
C TYR A 954 -3.65 18.13 -8.31
N LYS A 955 -3.33 19.36 -8.73
CA LYS A 955 -4.07 20.10 -9.77
C LYS A 955 -4.36 19.27 -11.03
N GLY A 956 -3.39 18.48 -11.48
CA GLY A 956 -3.55 17.61 -12.64
C GLY A 956 -4.69 16.58 -12.49
N PHE A 957 -5.04 16.15 -11.28
CA PHE A 957 -6.05 15.12 -11.02
C PHE A 957 -7.48 15.67 -10.91
N TRP A 958 -7.71 16.94 -11.26
CA TRP A 958 -9.03 17.56 -11.18
C TRP A 958 -10.13 16.76 -11.89
N LEU A 959 -9.88 16.25 -13.10
CA LEU A 959 -10.89 15.52 -13.86
C LEU A 959 -10.36 14.13 -14.31
N PRO A 960 -11.17 13.06 -14.22
CA PRO A 960 -10.79 11.76 -14.75
C PRO A 960 -10.60 11.82 -16.28
N ARG A 961 -9.52 11.21 -16.77
CA ARG A 961 -9.11 11.29 -18.19
C ARG A 961 -9.16 9.97 -18.96
N SER A 962 -9.37 8.88 -18.22
CA SER A 962 -9.49 7.50 -18.69
C SER A 962 -10.05 6.67 -17.54
N LEU A 963 -10.68 5.53 -17.82
CA LEU A 963 -11.01 4.56 -16.77
C LEU A 963 -9.73 3.97 -16.17
N LEU A 964 -8.71 3.71 -16.98
CA LEU A 964 -7.40 3.20 -16.54
C LEU A 964 -6.27 3.94 -17.26
N TYR A 965 -5.25 4.37 -16.51
CA TYR A 965 -3.94 4.77 -17.03
C TYR A 965 -2.82 4.26 -16.11
N GLY A 966 -1.55 4.41 -16.51
CA GLY A 966 -0.43 3.82 -15.77
C GLY A 966 0.77 4.75 -15.57
N TYR A 967 1.57 4.46 -14.54
CA TYR A 967 2.89 5.04 -14.31
C TYR A 967 3.96 3.95 -14.37
N PHE A 968 4.98 4.17 -15.20
CA PHE A 968 6.22 3.40 -15.22
C PHE A 968 7.32 4.17 -14.49
N TRP A 969 7.75 3.64 -13.35
CA TRP A 969 8.85 4.18 -12.55
C TRP A 969 10.16 3.50 -12.98
N TYR A 970 10.93 4.15 -13.85
CA TYR A 970 12.06 3.51 -14.53
C TYR A 970 13.40 4.18 -14.26
N VAL A 971 14.44 3.35 -14.23
CA VAL A 971 15.83 3.75 -14.03
C VAL A 971 16.46 4.19 -15.35
N THR A 972 17.24 5.27 -15.32
CA THR A 972 17.82 5.92 -16.50
C THR A 972 19.30 5.58 -16.74
N ASP A 973 19.98 5.00 -15.76
CA ASP A 973 21.38 4.61 -15.87
C ASP A 973 21.59 3.58 -17.00
N LYS A 974 22.63 3.79 -17.80
CA LYS A 974 22.93 2.98 -19.00
C LYS A 974 23.20 1.51 -18.66
N GLU A 975 23.68 1.25 -17.45
CA GLU A 975 23.95 -0.06 -16.86
C GLU A 975 22.69 -0.92 -16.77
N TYR A 976 21.50 -0.31 -16.70
CA TYR A 976 20.21 -0.97 -16.56
C TYR A 976 19.32 -0.82 -17.80
N ARG A 977 19.88 -0.42 -18.95
CA ARG A 977 19.12 -0.11 -20.19
C ARG A 977 18.19 -1.22 -20.67
N SER A 978 18.49 -2.49 -20.37
CA SER A 978 17.61 -3.61 -20.73
C SER A 978 16.30 -3.62 -19.94
N ASN A 979 16.27 -3.02 -18.74
CA ASN A 979 15.05 -2.94 -17.93
C ASN A 979 13.99 -2.13 -18.68
N TYR A 980 14.39 -1.06 -19.36
CA TYR A 980 13.50 -0.21 -20.14
C TYR A 980 12.78 -1.00 -21.25
N ALA A 981 13.45 -1.96 -21.89
CA ALA A 981 12.82 -2.80 -22.91
C ALA A 981 11.67 -3.65 -22.34
N VAL A 982 11.82 -4.16 -21.11
CA VAL A 982 10.76 -4.89 -20.41
C VAL A 982 9.60 -3.97 -20.05
N ASN A 983 9.89 -2.77 -19.54
CA ASN A 983 8.86 -1.76 -19.26
C ASN A 983 8.06 -1.43 -20.54
N LYS A 984 8.73 -1.19 -21.68
CA LYS A 984 8.04 -0.89 -22.94
C LYS A 984 7.24 -2.05 -23.47
N LYS A 985 7.70 -3.30 -23.28
CA LYS A 985 6.91 -4.45 -23.68
C LYS A 985 5.66 -4.62 -22.81
N MET A 986 5.77 -4.30 -21.52
CA MET A 986 4.64 -4.31 -20.59
C MET A 986 3.59 -3.25 -20.97
N GLU A 987 4.01 -2.01 -21.26
CA GLU A 987 3.12 -0.97 -21.81
C GLU A 987 2.35 -1.46 -23.04
N ASP A 988 3.05 -2.11 -23.98
CA ASP A 988 2.49 -2.59 -25.23
C ASP A 988 1.41 -3.67 -25.04
N VAL A 989 1.67 -4.68 -24.21
CA VAL A 989 0.70 -5.77 -23.97
C VAL A 989 -0.48 -5.32 -23.13
N ILE A 990 -0.28 -4.39 -22.19
CA ILE A 990 -1.36 -3.82 -21.38
C ILE A 990 -2.28 -2.99 -22.26
N ALA A 991 -1.72 -2.09 -23.08
CA ALA A 991 -2.53 -1.26 -23.98
C ALA A 991 -3.35 -2.11 -24.97
N ASP A 992 -2.76 -3.17 -25.53
CA ASP A 992 -3.48 -4.11 -26.40
C ASP A 992 -4.61 -4.85 -25.65
N ALA A 993 -4.38 -5.27 -24.40
CA ALA A 993 -5.36 -5.98 -23.59
C ALA A 993 -6.54 -5.07 -23.18
N ILE A 994 -6.25 -3.84 -22.78
CA ILE A 994 -7.25 -2.83 -22.40
C ILE A 994 -8.07 -2.41 -23.62
N GLY A 995 -7.42 -2.11 -24.76
CA GLY A 995 -8.10 -1.74 -26.00
C GLY A 995 -8.99 -2.85 -26.57
N ALA A 996 -8.75 -4.12 -26.22
CA ALA A 996 -9.59 -5.24 -26.62
C ALA A 996 -10.91 -5.34 -25.83
N GLN A 997 -11.02 -4.70 -24.65
CA GLN A 997 -12.21 -4.71 -23.81
C GLN A 997 -13.13 -3.55 -24.15
N LYS A 998 -14.22 -3.83 -24.87
CA LYS A 998 -15.12 -2.79 -25.41
C LYS A 998 -15.79 -1.92 -24.35
N ASP A 999 -16.14 -2.50 -23.20
CA ASP A 999 -16.77 -1.78 -22.09
C ASP A 999 -15.80 -0.79 -21.43
N ILE A 1000 -14.51 -1.14 -21.34
CA ILE A 1000 -13.43 -0.27 -20.88
C ILE A 1000 -13.08 0.79 -21.93
N SER A 1001 -12.82 0.38 -23.18
CA SER A 1001 -12.39 1.29 -24.25
C SER A 1001 -13.43 2.36 -24.57
N SER A 1002 -14.73 2.00 -24.55
CA SER A 1002 -15.81 2.97 -24.75
C SER A 1002 -15.87 4.01 -23.62
N ARG A 1003 -15.59 3.61 -22.38
CA ARG A 1003 -15.49 4.52 -21.23
C ARG A 1003 -14.29 5.45 -21.35
N ASN A 1004 -13.13 4.93 -21.76
CA ASN A 1004 -11.93 5.74 -21.98
C ASN A 1004 -12.18 6.83 -23.03
N GLN A 1005 -12.88 6.49 -24.12
CA GLN A 1005 -13.22 7.45 -25.15
C GLN A 1005 -14.13 8.57 -24.62
N GLU A 1006 -15.17 8.22 -23.85
CA GLU A 1006 -16.06 9.21 -23.23
C GLU A 1006 -15.28 10.16 -22.30
N TRP A 1007 -14.42 9.63 -21.43
CA TRP A 1007 -13.58 10.42 -20.54
C TRP A 1007 -12.58 11.31 -21.29
N MET A 1008 -11.96 10.79 -22.35
CA MET A 1008 -11.06 11.56 -23.22
C MET A 1008 -11.78 12.77 -23.82
N GLU A 1009 -13.01 12.60 -24.31
CA GLU A 1009 -13.79 13.69 -24.90
C GLU A 1009 -14.14 14.78 -23.86
N GLN A 1010 -14.48 14.39 -22.63
CA GLN A 1010 -14.70 15.36 -21.53
C GLN A 1010 -13.41 16.07 -21.14
N PHE A 1011 -12.32 15.31 -20.98
CA PHE A 1011 -11.03 15.83 -20.58
C PHE A 1011 -10.46 16.82 -21.61
N GLU A 1012 -10.66 16.54 -22.90
CA GLU A 1012 -10.30 17.47 -23.97
C GLU A 1012 -11.10 18.78 -23.90
N LYS A 1013 -12.43 18.67 -23.70
CA LYS A 1013 -13.34 19.83 -23.69
C LYS A 1013 -13.11 20.78 -22.51
N PHE A 1014 -12.82 20.24 -21.32
CA PHE A 1014 -12.77 21.01 -20.08
C PHE A 1014 -11.35 21.23 -19.53
N ALA A 1015 -10.36 20.42 -19.92
CA ALA A 1015 -9.03 20.43 -19.33
C ALA A 1015 -7.90 20.51 -20.38
N HIS A 1016 -7.53 19.40 -21.03
CA HIS A 1016 -6.34 19.30 -21.90
C HIS A 1016 -6.34 20.33 -23.04
N GLY A 1017 -7.48 20.54 -23.71
CA GLY A 1017 -7.59 21.49 -24.82
C GLY A 1017 -7.33 22.95 -24.44
N TRP A 1018 -7.33 23.27 -23.14
CA TRP A 1018 -7.08 24.61 -22.62
C TRP A 1018 -5.72 24.77 -21.94
N MET A 1019 -5.30 23.76 -21.15
CA MET A 1019 -4.06 23.78 -20.38
C MET A 1019 -3.30 22.45 -20.54
N PRO A 1020 -2.69 22.19 -21.71
CA PRO A 1020 -2.14 20.88 -22.06
C PRO A 1020 -0.93 20.45 -21.24
N LYS A 1021 -0.15 21.37 -20.65
CA LYS A 1021 0.96 21.00 -19.75
C LYS A 1021 0.46 20.62 -18.37
N LEU A 1022 -0.57 21.31 -17.87
CA LEU A 1022 -1.16 21.01 -16.56
C LEU A 1022 -1.99 19.73 -16.60
N PHE A 1023 -2.66 19.50 -17.73
CA PHE A 1023 -3.53 18.35 -17.96
C PHE A 1023 -3.00 17.50 -19.13
N PRO A 1024 -1.82 16.87 -19.02
CA PRO A 1024 -1.24 16.11 -20.13
C PRO A 1024 -2.09 14.89 -20.51
N ALA A 1025 -2.21 14.60 -21.80
CA ALA A 1025 -3.00 13.49 -22.31
C ALA A 1025 -2.32 12.82 -23.50
N ASP A 1026 -1.15 12.22 -23.25
CA ASP A 1026 -0.38 11.52 -24.28
C ASP A 1026 -0.89 10.07 -24.42
N TYR A 1027 -1.68 9.82 -25.45
CA TYR A 1027 -2.27 8.50 -25.72
C TYR A 1027 -1.35 7.61 -26.56
N TYR A 1028 -1.00 6.44 -26.02
CA TYR A 1028 -0.39 5.32 -26.75
C TYR A 1028 -1.42 4.20 -26.88
N LYS A 1029 -1.81 3.87 -28.13
CA LYS A 1029 -2.87 2.89 -28.41
C LYS A 1029 -4.15 3.13 -27.57
N GLU A 1030 -4.58 4.40 -27.51
CA GLU A 1030 -5.79 4.84 -26.77
C GLU A 1030 -5.69 4.67 -25.23
N MET A 1031 -4.49 4.40 -24.69
CA MET A 1031 -4.22 4.35 -23.25
C MET A 1031 -3.12 5.35 -22.88
N ILE A 1032 -3.23 5.97 -21.70
CA ILE A 1032 -2.23 6.90 -21.18
C ILE A 1032 -1.23 6.12 -20.31
N ASN A 1033 0.06 6.35 -20.55
CA ASN A 1033 1.13 5.85 -19.70
C ASN A 1033 2.17 6.95 -19.45
N TYR A 1034 2.39 7.28 -18.18
CA TYR A 1034 3.42 8.22 -17.77
C TYR A 1034 4.73 7.49 -17.52
N TRP A 1035 5.80 8.04 -18.07
CA TRP A 1035 7.16 7.51 -17.96
C TRP A 1035 7.97 8.39 -17.02
N ILE A 1036 8.10 7.98 -15.75
CA ILE A 1036 8.76 8.80 -14.72
C ILE A 1036 10.22 8.35 -14.54
N PRO A 1037 11.20 9.15 -14.99
CA PRO A 1037 12.61 8.78 -14.96
C PRO A 1037 13.25 9.07 -13.61
N PHE A 1038 14.08 8.14 -13.14
CA PHE A 1038 15.01 8.37 -12.02
C PHE A 1038 16.39 7.81 -12.33
N ALA A 1039 17.43 8.37 -11.71
CA ALA A 1039 18.70 7.66 -11.55
C ALA A 1039 18.55 6.63 -10.42
N ALA A 1040 19.33 5.54 -10.47
CA ALA A 1040 19.35 4.55 -9.40
C ALA A 1040 19.71 5.21 -8.05
N ASP A 1041 18.93 4.93 -7.01
CA ASP A 1041 19.12 5.49 -5.68
C ASP A 1041 18.71 4.48 -4.60
N ILE A 1042 19.68 4.06 -3.80
CA ILE A 1042 19.50 3.07 -2.71
C ILE A 1042 18.56 3.55 -1.60
N ASN A 1043 18.24 4.84 -1.54
CA ASN A 1043 17.27 5.40 -0.59
C ASN A 1043 15.89 5.61 -1.21
N HIS A 1044 15.72 5.32 -2.51
CA HIS A 1044 14.45 5.47 -3.19
C HIS A 1044 13.40 4.49 -2.63
N ARG A 1045 12.12 4.86 -2.76
CA ARG A 1045 10.96 4.06 -2.33
C ARG A 1045 10.61 2.94 -3.30
N TYR A 1046 10.51 3.24 -4.60
CA TYR A 1046 10.27 2.24 -5.64
C TYR A 1046 11.43 1.24 -5.76
N PRO A 1047 11.18 -0.08 -5.62
CA PRO A 1047 12.24 -1.09 -5.74
C PRO A 1047 12.92 -1.13 -7.12
N SER A 1048 12.25 -0.73 -8.20
CA SER A 1048 12.85 -0.64 -9.54
C SER A 1048 13.94 0.42 -9.65
N ILE A 1049 13.92 1.42 -8.76
CA ILE A 1049 14.92 2.50 -8.68
C ILE A 1049 15.94 2.19 -7.57
N ARG A 1050 15.48 1.57 -6.48
CA ARG A 1050 16.30 1.21 -5.32
C ARG A 1050 17.21 0.00 -5.58
N PHE A 1051 16.67 -1.00 -6.26
CA PHE A 1051 17.31 -2.29 -6.54
C PHE A 1051 17.11 -2.71 -8.01
N PRO A 1052 17.51 -1.89 -9.00
CA PRO A 1052 17.26 -2.14 -10.43
C PRO A 1052 17.86 -3.46 -10.97
N TRP A 1053 18.83 -4.05 -10.26
CA TRP A 1053 19.40 -5.36 -10.59
C TRP A 1053 18.56 -6.56 -10.10
N ILE A 1054 17.53 -6.29 -9.28
CA ILE A 1054 16.54 -7.28 -8.82
C ILE A 1054 15.16 -6.97 -9.42
N THR A 1055 14.65 -5.75 -9.22
CA THR A 1055 13.33 -5.36 -9.70
C THR A 1055 13.46 -4.55 -10.98
N THR A 1056 12.90 -5.08 -12.07
CA THR A 1056 12.97 -4.54 -13.43
C THR A 1056 11.90 -3.49 -13.68
N VAL A 1057 10.68 -3.75 -13.18
CA VAL A 1057 9.51 -2.89 -13.38
C VAL A 1057 8.87 -2.61 -12.03
N ALA A 1058 8.57 -1.33 -11.77
CA ALA A 1058 7.56 -0.93 -10.80
C ALA A 1058 6.50 -0.16 -11.59
N TYR A 1059 5.28 -0.70 -11.62
CA TYR A 1059 4.15 -0.15 -12.37
C TYR A 1059 3.01 0.17 -11.41
N THR A 1060 2.49 1.39 -11.50
CA THR A 1060 1.29 1.80 -10.75
C THR A 1060 0.15 1.96 -11.75
N SER A 1061 -0.92 1.18 -11.62
CA SER A 1061 -2.13 1.39 -12.40
C SER A 1061 -3.06 2.33 -11.67
N GLU A 1062 -3.67 3.28 -12.37
CA GLU A 1062 -4.61 4.26 -11.83
C GLU A 1062 -5.98 4.04 -12.47
N VAL A 1063 -6.93 3.53 -11.70
CA VAL A 1063 -8.31 3.31 -12.14
C VAL A 1063 -9.23 4.34 -11.52
N ALA A 1064 -10.18 4.91 -12.26
CA ALA A 1064 -11.10 5.94 -11.76
C ALA A 1064 -12.15 5.39 -10.77
N ASP A 1065 -11.70 4.91 -9.61
CA ASP A 1065 -12.45 4.03 -8.72
C ASP A 1065 -12.63 4.55 -7.29
N GLU A 1066 -12.18 5.76 -6.96
CA GLU A 1066 -12.26 6.24 -5.58
C GLU A 1066 -13.72 6.19 -5.09
N THR A 1067 -13.94 5.32 -4.09
CA THR A 1067 -15.24 4.92 -3.52
C THR A 1067 -16.27 4.42 -4.56
N ALA A 1068 -15.82 3.73 -5.61
CA ALA A 1068 -16.69 3.10 -6.61
C ALA A 1068 -17.64 2.06 -5.98
N GLN A 1069 -18.85 1.96 -6.54
CA GLN A 1069 -19.91 1.08 -6.04
C GLN A 1069 -20.47 0.17 -7.15
N GLY A 1070 -21.01 -0.99 -6.75
CA GLY A 1070 -21.87 -1.81 -7.61
C GLY A 1070 -21.25 -2.24 -8.94
N ALA A 1071 -21.96 -1.97 -10.03
CA ALA A 1071 -21.51 -2.32 -11.38
C ALA A 1071 -20.27 -1.53 -11.82
N TYR A 1072 -20.13 -0.28 -11.38
CA TYR A 1072 -18.97 0.56 -11.69
C TYR A 1072 -17.72 0.04 -10.99
N LEU A 1073 -17.81 -0.31 -9.69
CA LEU A 1073 -16.74 -0.99 -8.96
C LEU A 1073 -16.24 -2.26 -9.68
N ASN A 1074 -17.18 -3.09 -10.16
CA ASN A 1074 -16.82 -4.30 -10.89
C ASN A 1074 -16.14 -4.00 -12.24
N LEU A 1075 -16.53 -2.93 -12.94
CA LEU A 1075 -15.86 -2.49 -14.16
C LEU A 1075 -14.42 -2.03 -13.87
N CYS A 1076 -14.22 -1.24 -12.81
CA CYS A 1076 -12.89 -0.84 -12.34
C CYS A 1076 -12.01 -2.06 -11.99
N ALA A 1077 -12.57 -3.01 -11.22
CA ALA A 1077 -11.86 -4.24 -10.87
C ALA A 1077 -11.48 -5.08 -12.09
N LYS A 1078 -12.35 -5.15 -13.12
CA LYS A 1078 -12.02 -5.81 -14.39
C LYS A 1078 -10.88 -5.13 -15.13
N ALA A 1079 -10.75 -3.81 -15.05
CA ALA A 1079 -9.64 -3.10 -15.66
C ALA A 1079 -8.30 -3.51 -15.02
N HIS A 1080 -8.25 -3.59 -13.68
CA HIS A 1080 -7.10 -4.15 -12.95
C HIS A 1080 -6.77 -5.59 -13.38
N VAL A 1081 -7.76 -6.49 -13.31
CA VAL A 1081 -7.58 -7.90 -13.71
C VAL A 1081 -7.06 -8.02 -15.15
N THR A 1082 -7.53 -7.17 -16.06
CA THR A 1082 -7.12 -7.21 -17.47
C THR A 1082 -5.64 -6.91 -17.65
N HIS A 1083 -5.11 -5.86 -17.01
CA HIS A 1083 -3.69 -5.52 -17.14
C HIS A 1083 -2.79 -6.47 -16.33
N ASP A 1084 -3.25 -6.94 -15.16
CA ASP A 1084 -2.55 -7.96 -14.36
C ASP A 1084 -2.35 -9.25 -15.16
N LEU A 1085 -3.41 -9.75 -15.82
CA LEU A 1085 -3.32 -10.94 -16.67
C LEU A 1085 -2.45 -10.73 -17.91
N ALA A 1086 -2.47 -9.53 -18.50
CA ALA A 1086 -1.60 -9.21 -19.64
C ALA A 1086 -0.12 -9.23 -19.24
N THR A 1087 0.18 -8.76 -18.02
CA THR A 1087 1.53 -8.78 -17.42
C THR A 1087 1.98 -10.21 -17.13
N ILE A 1088 1.13 -11.01 -16.47
CA ILE A 1088 1.38 -12.44 -16.23
C ILE A 1088 1.65 -13.19 -17.56
N ASP A 1089 0.82 -12.95 -18.58
CA ASP A 1089 0.99 -13.55 -19.90
C ASP A 1089 2.31 -13.15 -20.58
N MET A 1090 2.75 -11.91 -20.40
CA MET A 1090 4.03 -11.43 -20.90
C MET A 1090 5.18 -12.15 -20.21
N ILE A 1091 5.15 -12.24 -18.88
CA ILE A 1091 6.16 -12.96 -18.08
C ILE A 1091 6.25 -14.42 -18.55
N LEU A 1092 5.12 -15.09 -18.74
CA LEU A 1092 5.05 -16.49 -19.19
C LEU A 1092 5.60 -16.74 -20.60
N LYS A 1093 5.60 -15.71 -21.46
CA LYS A 1093 6.14 -15.79 -22.83
C LYS A 1093 7.62 -15.45 -22.90
N GLY A 1094 8.11 -14.64 -21.97
CA GLY A 1094 9.52 -14.24 -21.98
C GLY A 1094 10.44 -15.31 -21.41
N LYS A 1095 11.74 -15.03 -21.50
CA LYS A 1095 12.82 -16.02 -21.30
C LYS A 1095 13.88 -15.50 -20.35
N SER A 1096 14.29 -16.33 -19.40
CA SER A 1096 15.42 -16.01 -18.51
C SER A 1096 16.75 -16.33 -19.15
N ILE A 1097 17.72 -15.43 -19.01
CA ILE A 1097 19.12 -15.66 -19.39
C ILE A 1097 19.87 -16.24 -18.18
N PHE A 1098 20.79 -17.17 -18.40
CA PHE A 1098 21.55 -17.81 -17.33
C PHE A 1098 23.06 -17.78 -17.60
N LEU A 1099 23.84 -17.59 -16.54
CA LEU A 1099 25.27 -17.90 -16.52
C LEU A 1099 25.43 -19.32 -15.99
N SER A 1100 25.91 -20.21 -16.86
CA SER A 1100 25.99 -21.65 -16.59
C SER A 1100 27.38 -22.19 -16.89
N ALA A 1101 27.95 -22.91 -15.95
CA ALA A 1101 29.18 -23.69 -16.17
C ALA A 1101 29.21 -24.90 -15.24
N GLN A 1102 29.77 -26.00 -15.72
CA GLN A 1102 29.97 -27.20 -14.93
C GLN A 1102 31.31 -27.85 -15.28
N GLU A 1103 32.12 -28.13 -14.27
CA GLU A 1103 33.34 -28.93 -14.38
C GLU A 1103 33.20 -30.15 -13.46
N ASN A 1104 33.33 -31.34 -14.04
CA ASN A 1104 33.28 -32.58 -13.29
C ASN A 1104 34.65 -33.24 -13.24
N GLU A 1105 35.07 -33.63 -12.04
CA GLU A 1105 36.23 -34.47 -11.81
C GLU A 1105 35.79 -35.80 -11.18
N LYS A 1106 36.74 -36.71 -10.92
CA LYS A 1106 36.44 -38.05 -10.38
C LYS A 1106 35.61 -37.98 -9.09
N ASP A 1107 36.03 -37.11 -8.16
CA ASP A 1107 35.54 -37.09 -6.78
C ASP A 1107 34.89 -35.76 -6.37
N LYS A 1108 34.65 -34.85 -7.34
CA LYS A 1108 34.02 -33.53 -7.08
C LYS A 1108 33.37 -32.95 -8.31
N VAL A 1109 32.42 -32.05 -8.08
CA VAL A 1109 31.78 -31.22 -9.10
C VAL A 1109 31.95 -29.76 -8.71
N SER A 1110 32.20 -28.91 -9.69
CA SER A 1110 32.08 -27.46 -9.54
C SER A 1110 31.07 -26.96 -10.55
N ILE A 1111 30.10 -26.18 -10.10
CA ILE A 1111 28.91 -25.88 -10.90
C ILE A 1111 28.36 -24.48 -10.56
N CYS A 1112 27.81 -23.81 -11.56
CA CYS A 1112 27.06 -22.58 -11.39
C CYS A 1112 25.91 -22.55 -12.39
N HIS A 1113 24.78 -22.02 -11.95
CA HIS A 1113 23.61 -21.79 -12.78
C HIS A 1113 22.84 -20.59 -12.21
N ILE A 1114 23.19 -19.40 -12.67
CA ILE A 1114 22.77 -18.13 -12.06
C ILE A 1114 21.94 -17.35 -13.08
N ARG A 1115 20.68 -17.06 -12.73
CA ARG A 1115 19.82 -16.25 -13.57
C ARG A 1115 20.31 -14.81 -13.66
N GLN A 1116 20.30 -14.28 -14.88
CA GLN A 1116 20.54 -12.88 -15.17
C GLN A 1116 19.22 -12.14 -15.32
N ARG A 1117 19.17 -10.93 -14.77
CA ARG A 1117 18.05 -10.00 -14.91
C ARG A 1117 18.42 -8.83 -15.82
N PRO A 1118 17.47 -8.27 -16.58
CA PRO A 1118 16.05 -8.59 -16.61
C PRO A 1118 15.71 -9.81 -17.49
N LEU A 1119 14.45 -10.23 -17.50
CA LEU A 1119 13.92 -11.24 -18.42
C LEU A 1119 13.90 -10.72 -19.88
N LEU A 1120 14.13 -11.59 -20.86
CA LEU A 1120 14.07 -11.27 -22.29
C LEU A 1120 12.63 -11.42 -22.80
N VAL A 1121 12.04 -10.34 -23.32
CA VAL A 1121 10.62 -10.25 -23.71
C VAL A 1121 10.39 -9.98 -25.19
#